data_AF-A0A0G9H5K8-F1
#
_entry.id   AF-A0A0G9H5K8-F1
#
_cell.length_a   1.000
_cell.length_b   1.000
_cell.length_c   1.000
_cell.angle_alpha   90.00
_cell.angle_beta   90.00
_cell.angle_gamma   90.00
#
_symmetry.space_group_name_H-M   'P 1'
#
loop_
_entity.id
_entity.type
_entity.pdbx_description
1 polymer ?
#
loop_
_entity_poly.entity_id
_entity_poly.type
_entity_poly.pdbx_seq_one_letter_code
_entity_poly.pdbx_strand_id
1 'polypeptide(L)'
;MSRTTSLHRLQGILAMTTQDAAPAEPTTESEREALARRRAAAGIDPAAPNIGLALSGGGIRSATFCLGLLRALAKNGVLRRFDYLSTVSGGGYIGSAWGRLFNGTPEGTPEAVTEGVAADGSVFLWWLRNNGRFLAPAGAGDLLQAAASQLRGFIATHVEVAALATLLACVVTLPHLAYAWLIAGTGVMPVAMSVWWWLLPLPAVTGLVICYGYWFLGRATWGGFATALLAGVIGVALAMHAVSAAASLETTLLGLGAIALLPTPLAWICSRITGLRHARAQDRVRYTTALAGSLRAGALIFALGLLDMASWYLREWLNARTFFGPAGGSMATGVGITTVLIGIVRLVLPAFQGASKGSMAKLPWAAIANVLGLVLIVALALFWTTIFQTLVFPFEGLAPGEGSIGSYLRWSGVALVGVLYLLFNGRSLAQLNESSLHYFYRSRIARAYVSVGNTAATPGAAHPRFPVSVVSVNNRTVSGAIVKVTRLLDGDDPCMTDYAPHRHGGPIHLVNCCVNQTVDDRTDTYNADRKGVALTVSALGVETGTHGPVAGSQASLAGTTLAEWIAISGAALGSGMGSLTRPGVAALSFLSGLRLGYWQENLADSRAEKPAIVAKYTSLLREMFARFPGLGSPQWYLSDGGHFDNTGVYALLKRELQTIVLADCGADPDYLFADVENLIRKARIDYDAAIEFIDPGALGPAAGALASLFGTPSTVAPTPGNASLLLARVSYASGKRGCLLIVKPHLPPDMPLDVAGYADRDATFPQQSTANQFFSEAQWESYCELGVLLGTPVNADLLASVYEWAWLTPIIGTDAGQLSTPATVPSRAQRIATTVGTSIGVGALLTGLLAGWQAWDAHSEQLAQAQAASAAEARRISQETTAVMTSVSAADLHGAPYNNEINGRLVTLTNDLQGRTLTSSQRDVMQNLWATVQSICDRTAQTTTEESELWSECQQQAGLVNTLGTVPLSEWTAAMRNYDRWRDAAENTVNAAASITAASPAPPPPMPEAPPPPPPEPSPTTATASASAPSRPVPLPASPALPAAKPTLAVDTVDAVALRKRVIDACGQTKQAFLLYTQIYDDRQRDEVMASLAPVRDLGIVVPGIENVSDTARRSGQRTPFEWRTPTVLYAPQGAVCATALVAWANAALPALTKQPARAVALPPGSGQPNVLELWIPRPRASR
;
A
#
# COMPACT_ATOMS: atom_id res chain seq x y z
N MET A 1 16.01 -60.59 30.81
CA MET A 1 15.51 -60.43 32.19
C MET A 1 14.32 -59.47 32.13
N SER A 2 13.09 -60.00 32.04
CA SER A 2 12.03 -59.99 33.10
C SER A 2 11.42 -58.59 33.31
N ARG A 3 10.11 -58.27 33.21
CA ARG A 3 8.79 -58.96 33.27
C ARG A 3 7.73 -57.94 32.81
N THR A 4 6.79 -58.20 31.88
CA THR A 4 5.42 -58.77 32.04
C THR A 4 4.53 -58.22 33.16
N THR A 5 3.50 -57.45 32.77
CA THR A 5 2.06 -57.45 33.20
C THR A 5 1.41 -56.24 32.49
N SER A 6 0.32 -56.28 31.73
CA SER A 6 -0.96 -56.98 31.86
C SER A 6 -1.68 -56.93 30.51
N LEU A 7 -2.01 -58.10 29.95
CA LEU A 7 -2.74 -58.28 28.69
C LEU A 7 -3.78 -59.39 28.94
N HIS A 8 -4.86 -59.08 29.66
CA HIS A 8 -6.06 -59.94 29.78
C HIS A 8 -7.23 -59.15 30.37
N ARG A 9 -7.83 -58.27 29.58
CA ARG A 9 -9.21 -57.74 29.77
C ARG A 9 -9.56 -56.81 28.61
N LEU A 10 -9.72 -57.34 27.40
CA LEU A 10 -10.33 -56.63 26.25
C LEU A 10 -10.67 -57.61 25.10
N GLN A 11 -11.17 -58.80 25.43
CA GLN A 11 -11.66 -59.79 24.43
C GLN A 11 -13.19 -60.00 24.51
N GLY A 12 -13.95 -59.07 25.10
CA GLY A 12 -15.39 -59.21 25.31
C GLY A 12 -16.31 -58.20 24.61
N ILE A 13 -15.79 -57.29 23.79
CA ILE A 13 -16.60 -56.24 23.11
C ILE A 13 -16.13 -56.07 21.65
N LEU A 14 -16.06 -57.20 20.93
CA LEU A 14 -15.71 -57.24 19.50
C LEU A 14 -16.45 -58.42 18.85
N ALA A 15 -17.78 -58.36 18.88
CA ALA A 15 -18.65 -59.17 18.02
C ALA A 15 -20.03 -58.53 17.97
N MET A 16 -20.55 -58.32 16.75
CA MET A 16 -21.83 -57.67 16.36
C MET A 16 -21.74 -56.13 16.38
N THR A 17 -21.72 -55.37 15.29
CA THR A 17 -22.25 -55.54 13.93
C THR A 17 -21.41 -54.73 12.93
N THR A 18 -20.79 -55.37 11.95
CA THR A 18 -20.30 -54.73 10.72
C THR A 18 -20.72 -55.61 9.56
N GLN A 19 -21.87 -55.31 8.96
CA GLN A 19 -22.30 -55.88 7.69
C GLN A 19 -22.21 -54.76 6.65
N ASP A 20 -21.22 -54.91 5.78
CA ASP A 20 -21.13 -54.44 4.40
C ASP A 20 -21.48 -52.98 4.08
N ALA A 21 -20.51 -52.09 4.30
CA ALA A 21 -20.22 -51.04 3.35
C ALA A 21 -18.81 -51.29 2.81
N ALA A 22 -18.73 -51.83 1.59
CA ALA A 22 -17.45 -51.96 0.90
C ALA A 22 -16.79 -50.57 0.81
N PRO A 23 -15.49 -50.43 1.11
CA PRO A 23 -14.78 -49.19 0.83
C PRO A 23 -14.79 -48.99 -0.69
N ALA A 24 -15.48 -47.95 -1.16
CA ALA A 24 -15.42 -47.57 -2.57
C ALA A 24 -13.97 -47.21 -2.90
N GLU A 25 -13.32 -48.01 -3.73
CA GLU A 25 -12.06 -47.61 -4.36
C GLU A 25 -12.29 -46.28 -5.08
N PRO A 26 -11.44 -45.25 -4.88
CA PRO A 26 -11.55 -44.00 -5.61
C PRO A 26 -11.23 -44.25 -7.08
N THR A 27 -12.24 -44.57 -7.88
CA THR A 27 -12.13 -44.61 -9.33
C THR A 27 -11.83 -43.20 -9.80
N THR A 28 -10.60 -42.95 -10.25
CA THR A 28 -10.19 -41.66 -10.84
C THR A 28 -10.94 -41.45 -12.15
N GLU A 29 -12.11 -40.81 -12.06
CA GLU A 29 -12.94 -40.43 -13.21
C GLU A 29 -12.17 -39.42 -14.06
N SER A 30 -11.97 -39.74 -15.35
CA SER A 30 -11.37 -38.81 -16.30
C SER A 30 -12.34 -37.70 -16.68
N GLU A 31 -11.83 -36.56 -17.13
CA GLU A 31 -12.66 -35.43 -17.55
C GLU A 31 -13.64 -35.79 -18.69
N ARG A 32 -13.21 -36.67 -19.62
CA ARG A 32 -14.06 -37.16 -20.71
C ARG A 32 -15.22 -38.02 -20.20
N GLU A 33 -14.97 -38.88 -19.21
CA GLU A 33 -16.00 -39.71 -18.58
C GLU A 33 -16.97 -38.86 -17.77
N ALA A 34 -16.45 -37.89 -17.01
CA ALA A 34 -17.25 -36.92 -16.28
C ALA A 34 -18.20 -36.15 -17.21
N LEU A 35 -17.70 -35.66 -18.34
CA LEU A 35 -18.49 -34.95 -19.35
C LEU A 35 -19.56 -35.87 -19.97
N ALA A 36 -19.21 -37.10 -20.33
CA ALA A 36 -20.15 -38.05 -20.93
C ALA A 36 -21.29 -38.42 -19.95
N ARG A 37 -20.95 -38.71 -18.69
CA ARG A 37 -21.92 -39.01 -17.63
C ARG A 37 -22.87 -37.83 -17.40
N ARG A 38 -22.29 -36.63 -17.31
CA ARG A 38 -23.02 -35.38 -17.13
C ARG A 38 -24.07 -35.16 -18.23
N ARG A 39 -23.66 -35.33 -19.49
CA ARG A 39 -24.55 -35.16 -20.66
C ARG A 39 -25.64 -36.21 -20.70
N ALA A 40 -25.32 -37.45 -20.37
CA ALA A 40 -26.31 -38.52 -20.26
C ALA A 40 -27.38 -38.20 -19.20
N ALA A 41 -26.97 -37.71 -18.03
CA ALA A 41 -27.89 -37.32 -16.96
C ALA A 41 -28.74 -36.08 -17.30
N ALA A 42 -28.22 -35.16 -18.13
CA ALA A 42 -28.92 -33.94 -18.54
C ALA A 42 -29.68 -34.06 -19.88
N GLY A 43 -29.76 -35.26 -20.46
CA GLY A 43 -30.44 -35.50 -21.73
C GLY A 43 -29.83 -34.76 -22.92
N ILE A 44 -28.51 -34.58 -22.94
CA ILE A 44 -27.78 -33.86 -24.00
C ILE A 44 -27.12 -34.86 -24.93
N ASP A 45 -27.34 -34.66 -26.23
CA ASP A 45 -26.69 -35.46 -27.27
C ASP A 45 -25.16 -35.44 -27.09
N PRO A 46 -24.48 -36.60 -27.01
CA PRO A 46 -23.02 -36.68 -26.98
C PRO A 46 -22.34 -35.93 -28.14
N ALA A 47 -22.98 -35.82 -29.30
CA ALA A 47 -22.49 -35.09 -30.47
C ALA A 47 -22.75 -33.57 -30.40
N ALA A 48 -23.52 -33.09 -29.43
CA ALA A 48 -23.74 -31.66 -29.24
C ALA A 48 -22.41 -30.94 -28.92
N PRO A 49 -22.27 -29.68 -29.35
CA PRO A 49 -21.05 -28.93 -29.13
C PRO A 49 -20.82 -28.62 -27.65
N ASN A 50 -19.54 -28.58 -27.24
CA ASN A 50 -19.17 -28.27 -25.87
C ASN A 50 -19.31 -26.77 -25.58
N ILE A 51 -20.05 -26.44 -24.52
CA ILE A 51 -20.32 -25.06 -24.11
C ILE A 51 -19.81 -24.82 -22.69
N GLY A 52 -19.07 -23.74 -22.48
CA GLY A 52 -18.61 -23.30 -21.16
C GLY A 52 -19.28 -21.99 -20.74
N LEU A 53 -19.59 -21.89 -19.44
CA LEU A 53 -20.03 -20.65 -18.80
C LEU A 53 -18.92 -20.14 -17.88
N ALA A 54 -18.48 -18.91 -18.07
CA ALA A 54 -17.54 -18.22 -17.20
C ALA A 54 -18.26 -17.13 -16.40
N LEU A 55 -18.17 -17.20 -15.07
CA LEU A 55 -18.69 -16.18 -14.16
C LEU A 55 -17.50 -15.46 -13.50
N SER A 56 -17.28 -14.21 -13.90
CA SER A 56 -16.09 -13.46 -13.48
C SER A 56 -16.12 -13.08 -12.00
N GLY A 57 -14.98 -12.59 -11.50
CA GLY A 57 -14.88 -12.01 -10.16
C GLY A 57 -15.54 -10.64 -10.04
N GLY A 58 -15.64 -10.16 -8.81
CA GLY A 58 -16.32 -8.89 -8.47
C GLY A 58 -17.02 -8.87 -7.11
N GLY A 59 -16.83 -9.91 -6.28
CA GLY A 59 -17.49 -10.07 -4.99
C GLY A 59 -19.01 -10.20 -5.12
N ILE A 60 -19.75 -9.71 -4.12
CA ILE A 60 -21.22 -9.83 -4.11
C ILE A 60 -21.90 -9.22 -5.34
N ARG A 61 -21.36 -8.14 -5.93
CA ARG A 61 -21.89 -7.56 -7.18
C ARG A 61 -21.97 -8.61 -8.29
N SER A 62 -20.85 -9.28 -8.52
CA SER A 62 -20.77 -10.33 -9.54
C SER A 62 -21.70 -11.49 -9.20
N ALA A 63 -21.74 -11.93 -7.93
CA ALA A 63 -22.62 -13.01 -7.49
C ALA A 63 -24.10 -12.71 -7.79
N THR A 64 -24.55 -11.48 -7.50
CA THR A 64 -25.94 -11.06 -7.70
C THR A 64 -26.30 -10.87 -9.18
N PHE A 65 -25.43 -10.24 -9.98
CA PHE A 65 -25.66 -10.13 -11.42
C PHE A 65 -25.68 -11.49 -12.10
N CYS A 66 -24.69 -12.35 -11.76
CA CYS A 66 -24.61 -13.70 -12.31
C CYS A 66 -25.80 -14.58 -11.89
N LEU A 67 -26.37 -14.40 -10.68
CA LEU A 67 -27.65 -15.01 -10.32
C LEU A 67 -28.74 -14.60 -11.31
N GLY A 68 -28.90 -13.31 -11.60
CA GLY A 68 -29.83 -12.82 -12.60
C GLY A 68 -29.64 -13.46 -13.98
N LEU A 69 -28.39 -13.53 -14.44
CA LEU A 69 -28.04 -14.17 -15.71
C LEU A 69 -28.40 -15.67 -15.72
N LEU A 70 -28.06 -16.42 -14.67
CA LEU A 70 -28.42 -17.83 -14.54
C LEU A 70 -29.94 -18.03 -14.58
N ARG A 71 -30.70 -17.11 -13.97
CA ARG A 71 -32.17 -17.13 -14.03
C ARG A 71 -32.70 -16.88 -15.43
N ALA A 72 -32.13 -15.94 -16.19
CA ALA A 72 -32.51 -15.74 -17.59
C ALA A 72 -32.20 -16.99 -18.45
N LEU A 73 -31.02 -17.58 -18.30
CA LEU A 73 -30.64 -18.82 -18.98
C LEU A 73 -31.58 -19.98 -18.61
N ALA A 74 -32.05 -20.03 -17.36
CA ALA A 74 -33.02 -21.01 -16.90
C ALA A 74 -34.40 -20.78 -17.52
N LYS A 75 -34.90 -19.54 -17.51
CA LYS A 75 -36.16 -19.14 -18.15
C LYS A 75 -36.16 -19.43 -19.66
N ASN A 76 -34.99 -19.34 -20.30
CA ASN A 76 -34.79 -19.69 -21.70
C ASN A 76 -34.58 -21.20 -21.95
N GLY A 77 -34.56 -22.04 -20.91
CA GLY A 77 -34.35 -23.49 -21.04
C GLY A 77 -32.94 -23.91 -21.49
N VAL A 78 -31.97 -22.98 -21.52
CA VAL A 78 -30.60 -23.23 -22.00
C VAL A 78 -29.61 -23.46 -20.87
N LEU A 79 -29.97 -23.22 -19.60
CA LEU A 79 -29.06 -23.38 -18.46
C LEU A 79 -28.46 -24.79 -18.37
N ARG A 80 -29.22 -25.83 -18.72
CA ARG A 80 -28.70 -27.21 -18.76
C ARG A 80 -27.70 -27.46 -19.89
N ARG A 81 -27.54 -26.57 -20.89
CA ARG A 81 -26.61 -26.79 -22.03
C ARG A 81 -25.15 -26.57 -21.69
N PHE A 82 -24.84 -25.91 -20.58
CA PHE A 82 -23.46 -25.63 -20.17
C PHE A 82 -22.81 -26.87 -19.56
N ASP A 83 -21.73 -27.35 -20.19
CA ASP A 83 -20.98 -28.51 -19.75
C ASP A 83 -19.96 -28.16 -18.66
N TYR A 84 -19.37 -26.96 -18.78
CA TYR A 84 -18.38 -26.44 -17.84
C TYR A 84 -18.87 -25.14 -17.23
N LEU A 85 -18.62 -24.98 -15.94
CA LEU A 85 -18.82 -23.76 -15.19
C LEU A 85 -17.46 -23.33 -14.64
N SER A 86 -16.92 -22.20 -15.10
CA SER A 86 -15.67 -21.66 -14.62
C SER A 86 -15.93 -20.38 -13.82
N THR A 87 -15.44 -20.32 -12.58
CA THR A 87 -15.79 -19.24 -11.66
C THR A 87 -14.56 -18.61 -11.03
N VAL A 88 -14.69 -17.32 -10.71
CA VAL A 88 -13.70 -16.54 -9.97
C VAL A 88 -14.43 -15.74 -8.90
N SER A 89 -13.92 -15.74 -7.67
CA SER A 89 -14.36 -14.83 -6.59
C SER A 89 -15.89 -14.83 -6.41
N GLY A 90 -16.56 -13.69 -6.61
CA GLY A 90 -18.03 -13.55 -6.57
C GLY A 90 -18.80 -14.51 -7.48
N GLY A 91 -18.29 -14.81 -8.68
CA GLY A 91 -18.86 -15.85 -9.55
C GLY A 91 -18.83 -17.24 -8.91
N GLY A 92 -17.85 -17.50 -8.04
CA GLY A 92 -17.75 -18.74 -7.26
C GLY A 92 -18.80 -18.84 -6.15
N TYR A 93 -19.27 -17.72 -5.60
CA TYR A 93 -20.34 -17.74 -4.59
C TYR A 93 -21.61 -18.29 -5.21
N ILE A 94 -22.03 -17.72 -6.34
CA ILE A 94 -23.25 -18.16 -7.01
C ILE A 94 -23.05 -19.50 -7.73
N GLY A 95 -21.87 -19.75 -8.29
CA GLY A 95 -21.55 -21.02 -8.95
C GLY A 95 -21.57 -22.21 -7.98
N SER A 96 -21.06 -22.03 -6.75
CA SER A 96 -21.17 -23.05 -5.70
C SER A 96 -22.61 -23.26 -5.26
N ALA A 97 -23.38 -22.19 -5.06
CA ALA A 97 -24.81 -22.27 -4.75
C ALA A 97 -25.59 -23.03 -5.82
N TRP A 98 -25.38 -22.72 -7.11
CA TRP A 98 -26.01 -23.41 -8.23
C TRP A 98 -25.58 -24.88 -8.29
N GLY A 99 -24.28 -25.17 -8.21
CA GLY A 99 -23.82 -26.56 -8.26
C GLY A 99 -24.31 -27.41 -7.08
N ARG A 100 -24.55 -26.82 -5.90
CA ARG A 100 -25.11 -27.52 -4.73
C ARG A 100 -26.57 -27.92 -4.90
N LEU A 101 -27.28 -27.37 -5.88
CA LEU A 101 -28.65 -27.78 -6.23
C LEU A 101 -28.67 -29.20 -6.83
N PHE A 102 -27.58 -29.63 -7.46
CA PHE A 102 -27.46 -30.96 -8.05
C PHE A 102 -27.04 -31.96 -6.97
N ASN A 103 -28.01 -32.76 -6.54
CA ASN A 103 -27.84 -33.87 -5.62
C ASN A 103 -28.80 -34.96 -6.13
N GLY A 104 -28.44 -36.25 -6.05
CA GLY A 104 -29.16 -37.36 -6.71
C GLY A 104 -30.62 -37.62 -6.27
N THR A 105 -31.31 -36.63 -5.73
CA THR A 105 -32.74 -36.58 -5.42
C THR A 105 -33.57 -36.20 -6.65
N PRO A 106 -34.90 -36.45 -6.64
CA PRO A 106 -35.79 -35.98 -7.70
C PRO A 106 -35.75 -34.45 -7.92
N GLU A 107 -35.61 -33.68 -6.84
CA GLU A 107 -35.54 -32.22 -6.87
C GLU A 107 -34.16 -31.67 -7.28
N GLY A 108 -33.14 -32.52 -7.37
CA GLY A 108 -31.79 -32.17 -7.81
C GLY A 108 -31.46 -32.59 -9.24
N THR A 109 -32.47 -32.98 -10.02
CA THR A 109 -32.36 -33.28 -11.45
C THR A 109 -32.13 -32.00 -12.29
N PRO A 110 -31.48 -32.08 -13.46
CA PRO A 110 -31.25 -30.90 -14.31
C PRO A 110 -32.52 -30.11 -14.66
N GLU A 111 -33.64 -30.80 -14.87
CA GLU A 111 -34.95 -30.21 -15.14
C GLU A 111 -35.47 -29.46 -13.90
N ALA A 112 -35.56 -30.11 -12.75
CA ALA A 112 -36.06 -29.51 -11.51
C ALA A 112 -35.19 -28.31 -11.06
N VAL A 113 -33.87 -28.41 -11.22
CA VAL A 113 -32.94 -27.31 -10.94
C VAL A 113 -33.18 -26.13 -11.89
N THR A 114 -33.35 -26.40 -13.19
CA THR A 114 -33.64 -25.35 -14.17
C THR A 114 -34.96 -24.64 -13.85
N GLU A 115 -36.02 -25.40 -13.55
CA GLU A 115 -37.33 -24.84 -13.19
C GLU A 115 -37.28 -24.01 -11.89
N GLY A 116 -36.61 -24.53 -10.85
CA GLY A 116 -36.48 -23.83 -9.56
C GLY A 116 -35.64 -22.55 -9.61
N VAL A 117 -34.59 -22.53 -10.43
CA VAL A 117 -33.79 -21.32 -10.68
C VAL A 117 -34.60 -20.29 -11.48
N ALA A 118 -35.39 -20.73 -12.46
CA ALA A 118 -36.26 -19.85 -13.25
C ALA A 118 -37.40 -19.23 -12.42
N ALA A 119 -37.95 -19.97 -11.44
CA ALA A 119 -39.10 -19.57 -10.66
C ALA A 119 -38.85 -18.33 -9.77
N ASP A 120 -39.70 -17.30 -9.90
CA ASP A 120 -39.63 -16.08 -9.07
C ASP A 120 -40.04 -16.34 -7.59
N GLY A 121 -40.74 -17.45 -7.33
CA GLY A 121 -41.25 -17.84 -6.02
C GLY A 121 -40.43 -18.92 -5.30
N SER A 122 -39.24 -19.28 -5.78
CA SER A 122 -38.44 -20.36 -5.18
C SER A 122 -37.81 -19.97 -3.85
N VAL A 123 -37.59 -20.97 -2.98
CA VAL A 123 -36.82 -20.79 -1.73
C VAL A 123 -35.39 -20.34 -2.03
N PHE A 124 -34.81 -20.80 -3.14
CA PHE A 124 -33.48 -20.42 -3.61
C PHE A 124 -33.34 -18.91 -3.81
N LEU A 125 -34.25 -18.30 -4.59
CA LEU A 125 -34.22 -16.85 -4.82
C LEU A 125 -34.50 -16.08 -3.53
N TRP A 126 -35.51 -16.51 -2.76
CA TRP A 126 -35.85 -15.89 -1.48
C TRP A 126 -34.68 -15.92 -0.50
N TRP A 127 -33.94 -17.03 -0.42
CA TRP A 127 -32.82 -17.18 0.49
C TRP A 127 -31.68 -16.22 0.12
N LEU A 128 -31.25 -16.20 -1.14
CA LEU A 128 -30.16 -15.34 -1.57
C LEU A 128 -30.52 -13.85 -1.46
N ARG A 129 -31.77 -13.50 -1.78
CA ARG A 129 -32.33 -12.15 -1.60
C ARG A 129 -32.23 -11.68 -0.15
N ASN A 130 -32.73 -12.47 0.80
CA ASN A 130 -32.75 -12.09 2.22
C ASN A 130 -31.37 -12.17 2.89
N ASN A 131 -30.41 -12.83 2.26
CA ASN A 131 -29.06 -12.98 2.78
C ASN A 131 -28.01 -12.23 1.94
N GLY A 132 -28.42 -11.22 1.15
CA GLY A 132 -27.50 -10.34 0.43
C GLY A 132 -26.49 -9.63 1.34
N ARG A 133 -26.81 -9.37 2.61
CA ARG A 133 -25.85 -8.85 3.60
C ARG A 133 -25.07 -9.94 4.32
N PHE A 134 -24.55 -10.92 3.58
CA PHE A 134 -24.00 -12.15 4.14
C PHE A 134 -22.80 -11.97 5.09
N LEU A 135 -22.03 -10.88 4.98
CA LEU A 135 -20.89 -10.60 5.87
C LEU A 135 -21.31 -10.19 7.29
N ALA A 136 -22.46 -9.50 7.44
CA ALA A 136 -22.98 -9.06 8.73
C ALA A 136 -24.52 -9.19 8.81
N PRO A 137 -25.07 -10.41 8.66
CA PRO A 137 -26.52 -10.64 8.64
C PRO A 137 -27.23 -10.25 9.93
N ALA A 138 -26.56 -10.30 11.09
CA ALA A 138 -27.10 -9.82 12.38
C ALA A 138 -26.75 -8.34 12.69
N GLY A 139 -26.21 -7.59 11.72
CA GLY A 139 -25.83 -6.19 11.90
C GLY A 139 -24.64 -6.02 12.87
N ALA A 140 -24.78 -5.11 13.83
CA ALA A 140 -23.68 -4.70 14.72
C ALA A 140 -23.06 -5.85 15.54
N GLY A 141 -23.85 -6.86 15.93
CA GLY A 141 -23.34 -8.02 16.66
C GLY A 141 -22.32 -8.84 15.86
N ASP A 142 -22.57 -9.02 14.55
CA ASP A 142 -21.63 -9.70 13.66
C ASP A 142 -20.37 -8.86 13.39
N LEU A 143 -20.51 -7.53 13.35
CA LEU A 143 -19.36 -6.63 13.24
C LEU A 143 -18.45 -6.71 14.48
N LEU A 144 -19.02 -6.84 15.68
CA LEU A 144 -18.25 -7.07 16.90
C LEU A 144 -17.54 -8.42 16.87
N GLN A 145 -18.19 -9.49 16.38
CA GLN A 145 -17.56 -10.80 16.21
C GLN A 145 -16.42 -10.75 15.19
N ALA A 146 -16.58 -10.00 14.09
CA ALA A 146 -15.53 -9.76 13.10
C ALA A 146 -14.35 -9.00 13.73
N ALA A 147 -14.62 -7.94 14.50
CA ALA A 147 -13.60 -7.17 15.20
C ALA A 147 -12.85 -8.01 16.25
N ALA A 148 -13.56 -8.85 17.01
CA ALA A 148 -12.95 -9.79 17.96
C ALA A 148 -12.07 -10.84 17.24
N SER A 149 -12.53 -11.35 16.11
CA SER A 149 -11.76 -12.28 15.27
C SER A 149 -10.50 -11.62 14.72
N GLN A 150 -10.62 -10.36 14.28
CA GLN A 150 -9.49 -9.55 13.83
C GLN A 150 -8.48 -9.30 14.95
N LEU A 151 -8.95 -8.91 16.14
CA LEU A 151 -8.09 -8.68 17.30
C LEU A 151 -7.32 -9.95 17.69
N ARG A 152 -7.99 -11.10 17.70
CA ARG A 152 -7.37 -12.41 17.94
C ARG A 152 -6.26 -12.70 16.91
N GLY A 153 -6.55 -12.51 15.62
CA GLY A 153 -5.58 -12.71 14.54
C GLY A 153 -4.40 -11.73 14.60
N PHE A 154 -4.66 -10.47 14.93
CA PHE A 154 -3.66 -9.43 15.15
C PHE A 154 -2.71 -9.78 16.29
N ILE A 155 -3.24 -10.17 17.46
CA ILE A 155 -2.42 -10.60 18.61
C ILE A 155 -1.59 -11.82 18.23
N ALA A 156 -2.19 -12.84 17.62
CA ALA A 156 -1.48 -14.04 17.20
C ALA A 156 -0.32 -13.72 16.24
N THR A 157 -0.57 -12.87 15.24
CA THR A 157 0.46 -12.44 14.29
C THR A 157 1.59 -11.69 14.99
N HIS A 158 1.27 -10.77 15.90
CA HIS A 158 2.29 -10.02 16.62
C HIS A 158 3.10 -10.86 17.61
N VAL A 159 2.53 -11.92 18.19
CA VAL A 159 3.30 -12.88 19.00
C VAL A 159 4.34 -13.59 18.15
N GLU A 160 3.99 -14.04 16.94
CA GLU A 160 4.95 -14.69 16.03
C GLU A 160 6.04 -13.73 15.54
N VAL A 161 5.66 -12.48 15.23
CA VAL A 161 6.62 -11.45 14.83
C VAL A 161 7.52 -11.06 16.00
N ALA A 162 6.99 -10.99 17.22
CA ALA A 162 7.79 -10.74 18.43
C ALA A 162 8.82 -11.85 18.66
N ALA A 163 8.43 -13.12 18.48
CA ALA A 163 9.35 -14.26 18.61
C ALA A 163 10.52 -14.16 17.61
N LEU A 164 10.22 -13.85 16.34
CA LEU A 164 11.25 -13.66 15.31
C LEU A 164 12.12 -12.42 15.55
N ALA A 165 11.51 -11.31 15.94
CA ALA A 165 12.22 -10.06 16.22
C ALA A 165 13.13 -10.20 17.46
N THR A 166 12.71 -10.98 18.45
CA THR A 166 13.53 -11.29 19.64
C THR A 166 14.75 -12.13 19.26
N LEU A 167 14.61 -13.11 18.37
CA LEU A 167 15.75 -13.88 17.86
C LEU A 167 16.68 -13.02 16.99
N LEU A 168 16.13 -12.12 16.17
CA LEU A 168 16.91 -11.12 15.47
C LEU A 168 17.70 -10.24 16.46
N ALA A 169 17.05 -9.78 17.53
CA ALA A 169 17.70 -8.99 18.57
C ALA A 169 18.82 -9.78 19.28
N CYS A 170 18.63 -11.10 19.51
CA CYS A 170 19.67 -11.98 20.03
C CYS A 170 20.90 -11.98 19.11
N VAL A 171 20.70 -12.08 17.78
CA VAL A 171 21.78 -12.01 16.79
C VAL A 171 22.46 -10.64 16.83
N VAL A 172 21.67 -9.55 16.78
CA VAL A 172 22.17 -8.17 16.78
C VAL A 172 23.03 -7.87 18.01
N THR A 173 22.66 -8.40 19.17
CA THR A 173 23.34 -8.14 20.45
C THR A 173 24.45 -9.14 20.80
N LEU A 174 24.51 -10.29 20.14
CA LEU A 174 25.52 -11.32 20.40
C LEU A 174 26.97 -10.79 20.40
N PRO A 175 27.37 -9.91 19.46
CA PRO A 175 28.73 -9.37 19.47
C PRO A 175 29.07 -8.57 20.73
N HIS A 176 28.10 -7.90 21.35
CA HIS A 176 28.30 -7.15 22.59
C HIS A 176 28.60 -8.06 23.77
N LEU A 177 27.99 -9.26 23.80
CA LEU A 177 28.35 -10.29 24.78
C LEU A 177 29.78 -10.78 24.56
N ALA A 178 30.12 -11.16 23.33
CA ALA A 178 31.47 -11.62 23.00
C ALA A 178 32.56 -10.57 23.35
N TYR A 179 32.26 -9.29 23.11
CA TYR A 179 33.17 -8.18 23.37
C TYR A 179 33.25 -7.82 24.88
N ALA A 180 32.14 -7.92 25.62
CA ALA A 180 32.15 -7.77 27.08
C ALA A 180 33.05 -8.81 27.77
N TRP A 181 33.18 -10.02 27.20
CA TRP A 181 34.14 -11.02 27.66
C TRP A 181 35.60 -10.61 27.38
N LEU A 182 35.88 -10.08 26.18
CA LEU A 182 37.21 -9.68 25.74
C LEU A 182 37.77 -8.46 26.50
N ILE A 183 36.92 -7.54 26.95
CA ILE A 183 37.30 -6.22 27.51
C ILE A 183 36.97 -6.07 29.00
N ALA A 184 36.67 -7.16 29.70
CA ALA A 184 36.37 -7.16 31.14
C ALA A 184 37.43 -6.48 32.05
N GLY A 185 38.60 -6.07 31.53
CA GLY A 185 39.65 -5.35 32.23
C GLY A 185 39.74 -3.81 32.07
N THR A 186 39.05 -3.13 31.14
CA THR A 186 39.33 -1.68 30.89
C THR A 186 38.20 -0.69 31.19
N GLY A 187 36.99 -1.15 31.50
CA GLY A 187 35.88 -0.30 31.98
C GLY A 187 35.28 0.66 30.93
N VAL A 188 33.97 0.58 30.76
CA VAL A 188 33.09 1.40 29.90
C VAL A 188 33.07 1.02 28.41
N MET A 189 31.90 0.57 27.95
CA MET A 189 31.58 0.41 26.52
C MET A 189 31.30 1.79 25.89
N PRO A 190 32.04 2.24 24.87
CA PRO A 190 31.62 3.37 24.07
C PRO A 190 30.39 2.96 23.26
N VAL A 191 29.22 3.52 23.59
CA VAL A 191 27.94 3.31 22.89
C VAL A 191 28.05 3.55 21.37
N ALA A 192 29.08 4.29 20.93
CA ALA A 192 29.36 4.61 19.53
C ALA A 192 29.99 3.47 18.69
N MET A 193 30.51 2.39 19.30
CA MET A 193 31.25 1.34 18.55
C MET A 193 30.51 0.00 18.55
N SER A 194 29.51 -0.13 17.69
CA SER A 194 28.93 -1.43 17.38
C SER A 194 30.00 -2.37 16.78
N VAL A 195 30.12 -3.59 17.33
CA VAL A 195 31.06 -4.62 16.84
C VAL A 195 30.79 -5.00 15.37
N TRP A 196 29.56 -4.77 14.88
CA TRP A 196 29.21 -4.96 13.47
C TRP A 196 30.09 -4.14 12.51
N TRP A 197 30.53 -2.94 12.90
CA TRP A 197 31.42 -2.11 12.09
C TRP A 197 32.80 -2.74 11.91
N TRP A 198 33.26 -3.52 12.90
CA TRP A 198 34.54 -4.24 12.86
C TRP A 198 34.49 -5.50 11.99
N LEU A 199 33.29 -6.02 11.72
CA LEU A 199 33.07 -7.14 10.80
C LEU A 199 32.99 -6.67 9.34
N LEU A 200 32.72 -5.39 9.07
CA LEU A 200 32.56 -4.84 7.72
C LEU A 200 33.83 -4.93 6.82
N PRO A 201 35.06 -4.84 7.35
CA PRO A 201 36.27 -5.07 6.57
C PRO A 201 36.36 -6.48 5.96
N LEU A 202 35.77 -7.50 6.59
CA LEU A 202 35.86 -8.89 6.10
C LEU A 202 35.24 -9.07 4.69
N PRO A 203 33.97 -8.71 4.43
CA PRO A 203 33.41 -8.78 3.09
C PRO A 203 34.04 -7.76 2.12
N ALA A 204 34.58 -6.64 2.62
CA ALA A 204 35.29 -5.67 1.78
C ALA A 204 36.61 -6.25 1.23
N VAL A 205 37.44 -6.81 2.11
CA VAL A 205 38.69 -7.50 1.75
C VAL A 205 38.40 -8.73 0.89
N THR A 206 37.39 -9.53 1.24
CA THR A 206 36.95 -10.68 0.42
C THR A 206 36.53 -10.22 -0.99
N GLY A 207 35.79 -9.12 -1.09
CA GLY A 207 35.41 -8.51 -2.36
C GLY A 207 36.63 -8.08 -3.19
N LEU A 208 37.63 -7.46 -2.56
CA LEU A 208 38.90 -7.11 -3.22
C LEU A 208 39.65 -8.34 -3.73
N VAL A 209 39.75 -9.41 -2.92
CA VAL A 209 40.35 -10.69 -3.35
C VAL A 209 39.64 -11.23 -4.61
N ILE A 210 38.31 -11.17 -4.64
CA ILE A 210 37.50 -11.62 -5.77
C ILE A 210 37.71 -10.73 -7.01
N CYS A 211 37.72 -9.39 -6.86
CA CYS A 211 37.96 -8.45 -7.95
C CYS A 211 39.35 -8.64 -8.59
N TYR A 212 40.39 -8.71 -7.77
CA TYR A 212 41.75 -8.97 -8.27
C TYR A 212 41.86 -10.36 -8.88
N GLY A 213 41.21 -11.37 -8.28
CA GLY A 213 41.15 -12.73 -8.80
C GLY A 213 40.54 -12.78 -10.21
N TYR A 214 39.47 -12.01 -10.43
CA TYR A 214 38.85 -11.82 -11.74
C TYR A 214 39.82 -11.19 -12.76
N TRP A 215 40.60 -10.18 -12.37
CA TRP A 215 41.60 -9.54 -13.24
C TRP A 215 42.80 -10.44 -13.57
N PHE A 216 43.13 -11.39 -12.69
CA PHE A 216 44.17 -12.37 -12.94
C PHE A 216 43.72 -13.54 -13.84
N LEU A 217 42.43 -13.67 -14.14
CA LEU A 217 41.91 -14.66 -15.09
C LEU A 217 42.46 -14.40 -16.51
N GLY A 218 43.39 -15.25 -16.96
CA GLY A 218 43.90 -15.25 -18.33
C GLY A 218 45.25 -14.55 -18.56
N ARG A 219 45.86 -13.93 -17.54
CA ARG A 219 47.24 -13.42 -17.66
C ARG A 219 48.25 -14.56 -17.50
N ALA A 220 49.11 -14.72 -18.51
CA ALA A 220 50.24 -15.64 -18.49
C ALA A 220 51.13 -15.37 -17.25
N THR A 221 51.63 -16.48 -16.71
CA THR A 221 52.11 -16.76 -15.35
C THR A 221 52.95 -15.68 -14.64
N TRP A 222 53.81 -14.92 -15.32
CA TRP A 222 54.75 -14.00 -14.67
C TRP A 222 54.24 -12.57 -14.42
N GLY A 223 53.57 -11.94 -15.39
CA GLY A 223 53.14 -10.55 -15.24
C GLY A 223 52.15 -10.35 -14.09
N GLY A 224 51.20 -11.28 -13.94
CA GLY A 224 50.25 -11.26 -12.82
C GLY A 224 50.92 -11.51 -11.46
N PHE A 225 51.94 -12.37 -11.41
CA PHE A 225 52.70 -12.63 -10.17
C PHE A 225 53.52 -11.39 -9.77
N ALA A 226 54.22 -10.76 -10.71
CA ALA A 226 54.98 -9.54 -10.46
C ALA A 226 54.09 -8.38 -9.99
N THR A 227 52.91 -8.20 -10.60
CA THR A 227 51.93 -7.20 -10.14
C THR A 227 51.44 -7.49 -8.73
N ALA A 228 51.10 -8.74 -8.42
CA ALA A 228 50.63 -9.14 -7.09
C ALA A 228 51.71 -8.99 -6.02
N LEU A 229 52.96 -9.36 -6.33
CA LEU A 229 54.10 -9.19 -5.43
C LEU A 229 54.41 -7.71 -5.16
N LEU A 230 54.46 -6.89 -6.21
CA LEU A 230 54.73 -5.45 -6.08
C LEU A 230 53.63 -4.75 -5.25
N ALA A 231 52.36 -5.04 -5.54
CA ALA A 231 51.24 -4.52 -4.77
C ALA A 231 51.28 -4.99 -3.31
N GLY A 232 51.62 -6.25 -3.05
CA GLY A 232 51.82 -6.76 -1.69
C GLY A 232 52.93 -6.04 -0.93
N VAL A 233 54.09 -5.82 -1.55
CA VAL A 233 55.23 -5.10 -0.93
C VAL A 233 54.86 -3.65 -0.63
N ILE A 234 54.22 -2.95 -1.57
CA ILE A 234 53.72 -1.58 -1.36
C ILE A 234 52.68 -1.57 -0.23
N GLY A 235 51.75 -2.52 -0.22
CA GLY A 235 50.74 -2.65 0.83
C GLY A 235 51.34 -2.86 2.22
N VAL A 236 52.37 -3.69 2.35
CA VAL A 236 53.12 -3.89 3.62
C VAL A 236 53.84 -2.61 4.02
N ALA A 237 54.49 -1.91 3.08
CA ALA A 237 55.16 -0.63 3.35
C ALA A 237 54.18 0.44 3.87
N LEU A 238 53.01 0.56 3.23
CA LEU A 238 51.94 1.46 3.66
C LEU A 238 51.38 1.07 5.03
N ALA A 239 51.20 -0.23 5.30
CA ALA A 239 50.73 -0.72 6.59
C ALA A 239 51.70 -0.41 7.72
N MET A 240 53.00 -0.69 7.51
CA MET A 240 54.05 -0.39 8.49
C MET A 240 54.09 1.10 8.80
N HIS A 241 53.98 1.96 7.78
CA HIS A 241 53.95 3.40 7.97
C HIS A 241 52.70 3.86 8.74
N ALA A 242 51.52 3.33 8.39
CA ALA A 242 50.26 3.64 9.06
C ALA A 242 50.25 3.22 10.54
N VAL A 243 50.88 2.08 10.88
CA VAL A 243 50.99 1.59 12.27
C VAL A 243 52.03 2.36 13.09
N SER A 244 53.08 2.87 12.44
CA SER A 244 54.17 3.60 13.10
C SER A 244 53.87 5.09 13.36
N ALA A 245 52.80 5.63 12.80
CA ALA A 245 52.52 7.06 12.79
C ALA A 245 51.24 7.41 13.59
N ALA A 246 51.18 8.65 14.08
CA ALA A 246 50.05 9.12 14.88
C ALA A 246 48.73 9.11 14.08
N ALA A 247 47.60 8.94 14.78
CA ALA A 247 46.28 8.92 14.15
C ALA A 247 46.00 10.26 13.45
N SER A 248 45.99 10.25 12.12
CA SER A 248 45.78 11.41 11.27
C SER A 248 44.99 10.98 10.02
N LEU A 249 44.48 11.96 9.28
CA LEU A 249 43.83 11.67 7.99
C LEU A 249 44.81 10.96 7.03
N GLU A 250 46.08 11.35 7.06
CA GLU A 250 47.13 10.75 6.23
C GLU A 250 47.37 9.29 6.61
N THR A 251 47.56 8.97 7.89
CA THR A 251 47.76 7.57 8.33
C THR A 251 46.53 6.71 8.08
N THR A 252 45.33 7.30 8.16
CA THR A 252 44.08 6.64 7.75
C THR A 252 44.07 6.32 6.26
N LEU A 253 44.46 7.27 5.38
CA LEU A 253 44.53 7.06 3.94
C LEU A 253 45.60 6.02 3.56
N LEU A 254 46.74 6.02 4.24
CA LEU A 254 47.79 5.01 4.06
C LEU A 254 47.32 3.62 4.51
N GLY A 255 46.60 3.53 5.64
CA GLY A 255 45.95 2.30 6.10
C GLY A 255 44.91 1.77 5.11
N LEU A 256 44.08 2.65 4.52
CA LEU A 256 43.14 2.29 3.45
C LEU A 256 43.87 1.80 2.20
N GLY A 257 44.99 2.45 1.83
CA GLY A 257 45.85 2.02 0.73
C GLY A 257 46.45 0.63 0.97
N ALA A 258 46.89 0.34 2.20
CA ALA A 258 47.37 -0.98 2.60
C ALA A 258 46.26 -2.04 2.49
N ILE A 259 45.06 -1.77 3.02
CA ILE A 259 43.89 -2.66 2.94
C ILE A 259 43.50 -2.93 1.48
N ALA A 260 43.65 -1.95 0.59
CA ALA A 260 43.36 -2.11 -0.83
C ALA A 260 44.36 -3.01 -1.56
N LEU A 261 45.64 -3.03 -1.15
CA LEU A 261 46.73 -3.69 -1.88
C LEU A 261 47.15 -5.05 -1.31
N LEU A 262 47.12 -5.22 0.02
CA LEU A 262 47.46 -6.48 0.70
C LEU A 262 46.67 -7.72 0.21
N PRO A 263 45.41 -7.61 -0.25
CA PRO A 263 44.66 -8.77 -0.77
C PRO A 263 45.17 -9.33 -2.11
N THR A 264 46.01 -8.58 -2.83
CA THR A 264 46.44 -8.94 -4.20
C THR A 264 47.23 -10.25 -4.33
N PRO A 265 48.16 -10.63 -3.42
CA PRO A 265 48.87 -11.91 -3.53
C PRO A 265 47.94 -13.10 -3.31
N LEU A 266 47.03 -13.00 -2.34
CA LEU A 266 46.02 -14.02 -2.06
C LEU A 266 45.07 -14.19 -3.25
N ALA A 267 44.64 -13.10 -3.87
CA ALA A 267 43.81 -13.12 -5.08
C ALA A 267 44.47 -13.86 -6.25
N TRP A 268 45.77 -13.63 -6.44
CA TRP A 268 46.53 -14.34 -7.47
C TRP A 268 46.58 -15.84 -7.18
N ILE A 269 46.88 -16.26 -5.95
CA ILE A 269 46.89 -17.69 -5.55
C ILE A 269 45.52 -18.32 -5.80
N CYS A 270 44.45 -17.68 -5.32
CA CYS A 270 43.07 -18.15 -5.51
C CYS A 270 42.72 -18.32 -7.00
N SER A 271 43.11 -17.37 -7.86
CA SER A 271 42.86 -17.44 -9.31
C SER A 271 43.58 -18.60 -10.00
N ARG A 272 44.72 -19.06 -9.47
CA ARG A 272 45.43 -20.23 -9.99
C ARG A 272 44.76 -21.51 -9.55
N ILE A 273 44.33 -21.62 -8.30
CA ILE A 273 43.65 -22.82 -7.80
C ILE A 273 42.30 -23.04 -8.51
N THR A 274 41.54 -21.97 -8.74
CA THR A 274 40.22 -22.04 -9.41
C THR A 274 40.34 -22.22 -10.93
N GLY A 275 41.21 -21.43 -11.58
CA GLY A 275 41.42 -21.42 -13.03
C GLY A 275 42.14 -22.66 -13.59
N LEU A 276 42.74 -23.49 -12.74
CA LEU A 276 43.28 -24.80 -13.14
C LEU A 276 42.19 -25.88 -13.32
N ARG A 277 40.96 -25.62 -12.87
CA ARG A 277 39.89 -26.65 -12.80
C ARG A 277 38.73 -26.44 -13.77
N HIS A 278 38.57 -25.25 -14.39
CA HIS A 278 37.35 -24.91 -15.15
C HIS A 278 37.61 -24.05 -16.39
N ALA A 279 36.59 -23.94 -17.25
CA ALA A 279 36.62 -23.05 -18.41
C ALA A 279 36.54 -21.58 -17.96
N ARG A 280 37.36 -20.70 -18.57
CA ARG A 280 37.48 -19.28 -18.21
C ARG A 280 36.13 -18.53 -18.15
N ALA A 281 35.19 -18.85 -19.02
CA ALA A 281 33.85 -18.24 -19.02
C ALA A 281 33.05 -18.57 -17.75
N GLN A 282 33.16 -19.81 -17.25
CA GLN A 282 32.49 -20.26 -16.02
C GLN A 282 33.10 -19.58 -14.79
N ASP A 283 34.42 -19.45 -14.75
CA ASP A 283 35.09 -18.77 -13.63
C ASP A 283 34.74 -17.28 -13.57
N ARG A 284 34.62 -16.58 -14.72
CA ARG A 284 34.13 -15.19 -14.74
C ARG A 284 32.76 -15.04 -14.10
N VAL A 285 31.82 -15.93 -14.40
CA VAL A 285 30.48 -15.92 -13.77
C VAL A 285 30.61 -16.18 -12.28
N ARG A 286 31.40 -17.17 -11.86
CA ARG A 286 31.60 -17.50 -10.43
C ARG A 286 32.19 -16.36 -9.62
N TYR A 287 33.24 -15.69 -10.13
CA TYR A 287 33.82 -14.52 -9.45
C TYR A 287 32.80 -13.38 -9.34
N THR A 288 32.01 -13.13 -10.39
CA THR A 288 30.93 -12.12 -10.33
C THR A 288 29.83 -12.49 -9.34
N THR A 289 29.39 -13.75 -9.30
CA THR A 289 28.40 -14.25 -8.33
C THR A 289 28.95 -14.21 -6.90
N ALA A 290 30.22 -14.58 -6.71
CA ALA A 290 30.89 -14.49 -5.41
C ALA A 290 31.04 -13.04 -4.94
N LEU A 291 31.36 -12.10 -5.84
CA LEU A 291 31.41 -10.67 -5.52
C LEU A 291 30.04 -10.16 -5.08
N ALA A 292 28.98 -10.51 -5.83
CA ALA A 292 27.62 -10.19 -5.44
C ALA A 292 27.26 -10.77 -4.06
N GLY A 293 27.70 -11.99 -3.76
CA GLY A 293 27.57 -12.60 -2.42
C GLY A 293 28.29 -11.80 -1.34
N SER A 294 29.54 -11.39 -1.59
CA SER A 294 30.32 -10.56 -0.66
C SER A 294 29.68 -9.20 -0.40
N LEU A 295 29.17 -8.54 -1.45
CA LEU A 295 28.44 -7.28 -1.33
C LEU A 295 27.15 -7.42 -0.53
N ARG A 296 26.38 -8.50 -0.75
CA ARG A 296 25.18 -8.81 0.06
C ARG A 296 25.52 -9.04 1.53
N ALA A 297 26.61 -9.77 1.81
CA ALA A 297 27.09 -9.97 3.18
C ALA A 297 27.49 -8.63 3.83
N GLY A 298 28.22 -7.77 3.11
CA GLY A 298 28.56 -6.43 3.57
C GLY A 298 27.34 -5.56 3.84
N ALA A 299 26.35 -5.56 2.95
CA ALA A 299 25.10 -4.84 3.13
C ALA A 299 24.30 -5.35 4.35
N LEU A 300 24.27 -6.66 4.59
CA LEU A 300 23.64 -7.25 5.77
C LEU A 300 24.34 -6.84 7.07
N ILE A 301 25.68 -6.94 7.13
CA ILE A 301 26.46 -6.51 8.29
C ILE A 301 26.25 -5.02 8.56
N PHE A 302 26.26 -4.19 7.52
CA PHE A 302 25.97 -2.76 7.63
C PHE A 302 24.56 -2.50 8.18
N ALA A 303 23.54 -3.21 7.67
CA ALA A 303 22.17 -3.06 8.15
C ALA A 303 22.01 -3.50 9.61
N LEU A 304 22.68 -4.58 10.05
CA LEU A 304 22.70 -5.02 11.43
C LEU A 304 23.41 -4.01 12.35
N GLY A 305 24.53 -3.43 11.90
CA GLY A 305 25.22 -2.37 12.63
C GLY A 305 24.40 -1.09 12.75
N LEU A 306 23.66 -0.71 11.70
CA LEU A 306 22.76 0.44 11.73
C LEU A 306 21.57 0.19 12.67
N LEU A 307 20.98 -1.01 12.64
CA LEU A 307 19.89 -1.40 13.54
C LEU A 307 20.35 -1.38 15.00
N ASP A 308 21.52 -1.96 15.30
CA ASP A 308 22.13 -1.97 16.62
C ASP A 308 22.40 -0.55 17.13
N MET A 309 23.09 0.27 16.34
CA MET A 309 23.38 1.67 16.69
C MET A 309 22.10 2.47 16.94
N ALA A 310 21.12 2.35 16.05
CA ALA A 310 19.85 3.05 16.18
C ALA A 310 19.06 2.58 17.41
N SER A 311 19.10 1.29 17.76
CA SER A 311 18.35 0.76 18.90
C SER A 311 18.93 1.21 20.24
N TRP A 312 20.26 1.33 20.34
CA TRP A 312 20.93 1.94 21.49
C TRP A 312 20.63 3.43 21.61
N TYR A 313 20.65 4.16 20.49
CA TYR A 313 20.27 5.57 20.47
C TYR A 313 18.83 5.78 20.93
N LEU A 314 17.90 4.94 20.44
CA LEU A 314 16.51 4.99 20.84
C LEU A 314 16.32 4.65 22.32
N ARG A 315 17.03 3.63 22.84
CA ARG A 315 17.04 3.28 24.26
C ARG A 315 17.45 4.47 25.12
N GLU A 316 18.55 5.14 24.76
CA GLU A 316 19.05 6.30 25.49
C GLU A 316 18.13 7.51 25.37
N TRP A 317 17.57 7.76 24.18
CA TRP A 317 16.58 8.82 23.98
C TRP A 317 15.31 8.62 24.81
N LEU A 318 14.83 7.37 24.92
CA LEU A 318 13.69 7.02 25.77
C LEU A 318 14.01 7.21 27.25
N ASN A 319 15.24 6.89 27.67
CA ASN A 319 15.71 7.08 29.03
C ASN A 319 15.87 8.58 29.39
N ALA A 320 16.53 9.35 28.53
CA ALA A 320 16.79 10.77 28.76
C ALA A 320 15.52 11.65 28.81
N ARG A 321 14.38 11.12 28.35
CA ARG A 321 13.07 11.83 28.34
C ARG A 321 12.05 11.26 29.31
N THR A 322 12.46 10.49 30.33
CA THR A 322 11.53 9.97 31.33
C THR A 322 10.71 11.09 31.99
N PHE A 323 9.42 11.10 31.65
CA PHE A 323 8.32 11.88 32.21
C PHE A 323 7.90 11.39 33.62
N PHE A 324 8.61 10.42 34.20
CA PHE A 324 8.37 9.85 35.53
C PHE A 324 9.71 9.51 36.19
N GLY A 325 9.89 9.93 37.45
CA GLY A 325 11.15 9.89 38.19
C GLY A 325 11.67 8.49 38.58
N PRO A 326 12.64 8.41 39.51
CA PRO A 326 13.50 7.24 39.76
C PRO A 326 12.82 5.97 40.33
N ALA A 327 11.49 5.94 40.44
CA ALA A 327 10.76 4.84 41.10
C ALA A 327 9.91 3.96 40.15
N GLY A 328 10.11 4.05 38.83
CA GLY A 328 9.23 3.41 37.84
C GLY A 328 9.78 2.17 37.17
N GLY A 329 10.03 1.08 37.91
CA GLY A 329 10.40 -0.25 37.38
C GLY A 329 9.30 -0.97 36.56
N SER A 330 8.46 -0.26 35.82
CA SER A 330 7.33 -0.83 35.06
C SER A 330 7.38 -0.45 33.57
N MET A 331 8.55 -0.61 32.94
CA MET A 331 8.69 -0.63 31.48
C MET A 331 8.51 -2.06 30.96
N ALA A 332 7.27 -2.53 30.78
CA ALA A 332 7.09 -3.82 30.11
C ALA A 332 5.93 -3.95 29.12
N THR A 333 4.87 -3.12 29.14
CA THR A 333 3.69 -3.50 28.32
C THR A 333 2.94 -2.41 27.55
N GLY A 334 3.03 -1.12 27.90
CA GLY A 334 2.10 -0.11 27.32
C GLY A 334 2.70 0.96 26.40
N VAL A 335 3.80 1.59 26.82
CA VAL A 335 4.11 2.96 26.35
C VAL A 335 4.93 2.99 25.05
N GLY A 336 5.79 2.01 24.81
CA GLY A 336 6.66 2.02 23.62
C GLY A 336 5.90 1.85 22.30
N ILE A 337 4.76 1.14 22.30
CA ILE A 337 3.86 1.06 21.15
C ILE A 337 3.27 2.45 20.86
N THR A 338 2.85 3.17 21.89
CA THR A 338 2.27 4.52 21.76
C THR A 338 3.29 5.51 21.21
N THR A 339 4.56 5.47 21.64
CA THR A 339 5.60 6.40 21.15
C THR A 339 6.00 6.14 19.70
N VAL A 340 6.09 4.87 19.28
CA VAL A 340 6.34 4.51 17.88
C VAL A 340 5.15 4.88 16.99
N LEU A 341 3.93 4.62 17.46
CA LEU A 341 2.71 5.05 16.77
C LEU A 341 2.64 6.59 16.67
N ILE A 342 2.99 7.33 17.72
CA ILE A 342 3.07 8.80 17.70
C ILE A 342 4.15 9.30 16.73
N GLY A 343 5.30 8.61 16.65
CA GLY A 343 6.36 8.92 15.69
C GLY A 343 5.91 8.73 14.24
N ILE A 344 5.24 7.61 13.94
CA ILE A 344 4.66 7.32 12.62
C ILE A 344 3.56 8.34 12.30
N VAL A 345 2.66 8.61 13.24
CA VAL A 345 1.60 9.60 13.07
C VAL A 345 2.19 10.98 12.78
N ARG A 346 3.23 11.43 13.49
CA ARG A 346 3.90 12.73 13.23
C ARG A 346 4.61 12.81 11.88
N LEU A 347 5.08 11.68 11.34
CA LEU A 347 5.70 11.61 10.02
C LEU A 347 4.64 11.64 8.90
N VAL A 348 3.46 11.12 9.20
CA VAL A 348 2.33 10.97 8.28
C VAL A 348 1.40 12.19 8.30
N LEU A 349 1.25 12.85 9.44
CA LEU A 349 0.34 13.98 9.67
C LEU A 349 0.59 15.19 8.75
N PRO A 350 1.84 15.60 8.44
CA PRO A 350 2.09 16.70 7.50
C PRO A 350 1.61 16.37 6.07
N ALA A 351 1.60 15.09 5.69
CA ALA A 351 1.08 14.65 4.40
C ALA A 351 -0.46 14.69 4.32
N PHE A 352 -1.14 14.64 5.47
CA PHE A 352 -2.59 14.77 5.57
C PHE A 352 -3.06 16.22 5.78
N GLN A 353 -2.25 17.07 6.43
CA GLN A 353 -2.59 18.46 6.73
C GLN A 353 -2.52 19.40 5.52
N GLY A 354 -1.77 19.03 4.46
CA GLY A 354 -1.74 19.76 3.18
C GLY A 354 -2.88 19.40 2.21
N ALA A 355 -3.70 18.39 2.53
CA ALA A 355 -4.74 17.89 1.64
C ALA A 355 -6.10 18.52 1.99
N SER A 356 -6.44 19.63 1.34
CA SER A 356 -7.81 20.13 1.33
C SER A 356 -8.77 19.07 0.77
N LYS A 357 -10.01 19.06 1.28
CA LYS A 357 -11.05 18.03 1.09
C LYS A 357 -11.40 17.63 -0.36
N GLY A 358 -10.79 18.21 -1.39
CA GLY A 358 -10.94 17.83 -2.81
C GLY A 358 -9.69 17.22 -3.48
N SER A 359 -8.51 17.20 -2.82
CA SER A 359 -7.24 16.79 -3.43
C SER A 359 -6.71 15.41 -3.01
N MET A 360 -7.43 14.70 -2.12
CA MET A 360 -7.04 13.34 -1.70
C MET A 360 -7.16 12.28 -2.82
N ALA A 361 -7.83 12.60 -3.93
CA ALA A 361 -7.99 11.70 -5.08
C ALA A 361 -6.73 11.57 -5.98
N LYS A 362 -5.67 12.36 -5.74
CA LYS A 362 -4.44 12.35 -6.55
C LYS A 362 -3.21 11.75 -5.86
N LEU A 363 -3.30 11.37 -4.58
CA LEU A 363 -2.16 10.74 -3.92
C LEU A 363 -2.00 9.29 -4.40
N PRO A 364 -0.77 8.84 -4.69
CA PRO A 364 -0.50 7.45 -5.04
C PRO A 364 -0.56 6.60 -3.76
N TRP A 365 -1.78 6.36 -3.26
CA TRP A 365 -2.03 5.62 -2.01
C TRP A 365 -1.32 4.26 -1.97
N ALA A 366 -1.23 3.58 -3.12
CA ALA A 366 -0.46 2.35 -3.27
C ALA A 366 1.04 2.50 -2.93
N ALA A 367 1.66 3.60 -3.39
CA ALA A 367 3.07 3.88 -3.14
C ALA A 367 3.30 4.30 -1.68
N ILE A 368 2.39 5.11 -1.14
CA ILE A 368 2.42 5.54 0.28
C ILE A 368 2.28 4.32 1.19
N ALA A 369 1.27 3.48 0.98
CA ALA A 369 1.08 2.24 1.73
C ALA A 369 2.33 1.33 1.62
N ASN A 370 2.94 1.25 0.44
CA ASN A 370 4.18 0.48 0.28
C ASN A 370 5.34 1.09 1.10
N VAL A 371 5.53 2.40 1.11
CA VAL A 371 6.57 3.03 1.94
C VAL A 371 6.27 2.84 3.43
N LEU A 372 5.03 3.06 3.85
CA LEU A 372 4.59 2.90 5.24
C LEU A 372 4.82 1.49 5.77
N GLY A 373 4.51 0.45 4.97
CA GLY A 373 4.77 -0.93 5.37
C GLY A 373 6.25 -1.24 5.56
N LEU A 374 7.11 -0.71 4.68
CA LEU A 374 8.57 -0.87 4.82
C LEU A 374 9.11 -0.14 6.05
N VAL A 375 8.66 1.09 6.29
CA VAL A 375 9.00 1.87 7.49
C VAL A 375 8.52 1.15 8.75
N LEU A 376 7.32 0.56 8.73
CA LEU A 376 6.76 -0.19 9.85
C LEU A 376 7.61 -1.43 10.19
N ILE A 377 8.12 -2.17 9.20
CA ILE A 377 9.03 -3.30 9.45
C ILE A 377 10.29 -2.82 10.17
N VAL A 378 10.92 -1.75 9.68
CA VAL A 378 12.14 -1.20 10.30
C VAL A 378 11.86 -0.69 11.71
N ALA A 379 10.75 0.03 11.91
CA ALA A 379 10.34 0.52 13.21
C ALA A 379 10.06 -0.62 14.20
N LEU A 380 9.45 -1.72 13.75
CA LEU A 380 9.16 -2.88 14.58
C LEU A 380 10.43 -3.65 14.96
N ALA A 381 11.35 -3.83 14.01
CA ALA A 381 12.67 -4.42 14.29
C ALA A 381 13.45 -3.57 15.30
N LEU A 382 13.46 -2.25 15.12
CA LEU A 382 14.09 -1.30 16.02
C LEU A 382 13.48 -1.37 17.42
N PHE A 383 12.14 -1.33 17.51
CA PHE A 383 11.39 -1.41 18.76
C PHE A 383 11.70 -2.68 19.57
N TRP A 384 11.60 -3.86 18.96
CA TRP A 384 11.88 -5.12 19.65
C TRP A 384 13.35 -5.26 20.03
N THR A 385 14.27 -4.79 19.20
CA THR A 385 15.71 -4.80 19.51
C THR A 385 16.00 -3.89 20.71
N THR A 386 15.42 -2.69 20.77
CA THR A 386 15.55 -1.77 21.90
C THR A 386 14.98 -2.36 23.20
N ILE A 387 13.79 -2.99 23.16
CA ILE A 387 13.22 -3.68 24.33
C ILE A 387 14.14 -4.80 24.80
N PHE A 388 14.60 -5.64 23.88
CA PHE A 388 15.47 -6.77 24.20
C PHE A 388 16.79 -6.29 24.83
N GLN A 389 17.42 -5.28 24.24
CA GLN A 389 18.64 -4.66 24.80
C GLN A 389 18.41 -4.13 26.22
N THR A 390 17.25 -3.52 26.49
CA THR A 390 16.89 -3.01 27.82
C THR A 390 16.74 -4.12 28.86
N LEU A 391 16.18 -5.27 28.47
CA LEU A 391 16.02 -6.43 29.36
C LEU A 391 17.34 -7.18 29.62
N VAL A 392 18.19 -7.32 28.60
CA VAL A 392 19.46 -8.06 28.71
C VAL A 392 20.56 -7.21 29.38
N PHE A 393 20.60 -5.91 29.09
CA PHE A 393 21.61 -4.97 29.56
C PHE A 393 20.94 -3.83 30.38
N PRO A 394 20.71 -4.02 31.69
CA PRO A 394 20.04 -3.03 32.54
C PRO A 394 20.95 -1.81 32.79
N PHE A 395 20.35 -0.65 33.12
CA PHE A 395 21.06 0.61 33.35
C PHE A 395 21.85 0.64 34.67
N GLU A 396 21.39 -0.07 35.71
CA GLU A 396 22.05 -0.09 37.01
C GLU A 396 22.91 -1.35 37.18
N GLY A 397 24.22 -1.16 37.42
CA GLY A 397 25.08 -2.21 38.01
C GLY A 397 26.04 -2.96 37.07
N LEU A 398 26.85 -2.27 36.27
CA LEU A 398 28.04 -2.87 35.64
C LEU A 398 29.31 -2.54 36.44
N ALA A 399 29.42 -3.14 37.63
CA ALA A 399 30.75 -3.39 38.20
C ALA A 399 31.47 -4.40 37.28
N PRO A 400 32.75 -4.19 36.91
CA PRO A 400 33.50 -5.12 36.09
C PRO A 400 33.54 -6.50 36.75
N GLY A 401 32.97 -7.52 36.11
CA GLY A 401 32.96 -8.92 36.58
C GLY A 401 31.58 -9.45 36.95
N GLU A 402 30.87 -8.86 37.91
CA GLU A 402 29.63 -9.42 38.47
C GLU A 402 28.38 -9.20 37.58
N GLY A 403 28.33 -8.13 36.78
CA GLY A 403 27.19 -7.84 35.88
C GLY A 403 27.16 -8.68 34.59
N SER A 404 28.29 -9.30 34.21
CA SER A 404 28.44 -9.98 32.91
C SER A 404 27.64 -11.29 32.83
N ILE A 405 27.73 -12.14 33.86
CA ILE A 405 27.03 -13.43 33.95
C ILE A 405 25.50 -13.25 33.87
N GLY A 406 24.97 -12.20 34.51
CA GLY A 406 23.55 -11.87 34.45
C GLY A 406 23.06 -11.59 33.02
N SER A 407 23.82 -10.85 32.22
CA SER A 407 23.50 -10.60 30.82
C SER A 407 23.60 -11.87 29.95
N TYR A 408 24.59 -12.73 30.18
CA TYR A 408 24.65 -14.03 29.50
C TYR A 408 23.46 -14.93 29.83
N LEU A 409 23.05 -15.01 31.10
CA LEU A 409 21.91 -15.82 31.54
C LEU A 409 20.59 -15.29 30.96
N ARG A 410 20.37 -13.98 30.96
CA ARG A 410 19.17 -13.37 30.37
C ARG A 410 19.13 -13.58 28.86
N TRP A 411 20.24 -13.32 28.17
CA TRP A 411 20.32 -13.53 26.72
C TRP A 411 20.11 -15.00 26.36
N SER A 412 20.81 -15.93 27.02
CA SER A 412 20.69 -17.37 26.76
C SER A 412 19.31 -17.90 27.09
N GLY A 413 18.69 -17.42 28.17
CA GLY A 413 17.31 -17.75 28.52
C GLY A 413 16.33 -17.36 27.42
N VAL A 414 16.40 -16.11 26.93
CA VAL A 414 15.51 -15.65 25.86
C VAL A 414 15.80 -16.35 24.53
N ALA A 415 17.08 -16.52 24.16
CA ALA A 415 17.47 -17.23 22.95
C ALA A 415 16.99 -18.68 22.97
N LEU A 416 17.17 -19.39 24.10
CA LEU A 416 16.71 -20.77 24.28
C LEU A 416 15.18 -20.86 24.17
N VAL A 417 14.44 -20.01 24.88
CA VAL A 417 12.98 -19.99 24.83
C VAL A 417 12.49 -19.68 23.41
N GLY A 418 13.09 -18.70 22.73
CA GLY A 418 12.75 -18.34 21.35
C GLY A 418 13.00 -19.49 20.37
N VAL A 419 14.16 -20.15 20.46
CA VAL A 419 14.48 -21.31 19.61
C VAL A 419 13.55 -22.48 19.89
N LEU A 420 13.29 -22.81 21.16
CA LEU A 420 12.34 -23.87 21.52
C LEU A 420 10.94 -23.56 21.01
N TYR A 421 10.46 -22.32 21.16
CA TYR A 421 9.17 -21.88 20.64
C TYR A 421 9.07 -22.10 19.12
N LEU A 422 10.11 -21.73 18.36
CA LEU A 422 10.18 -21.96 16.92
C LEU A 422 10.17 -23.45 16.57
N LEU A 423 10.95 -24.27 17.28
CA LEU A 423 11.04 -25.72 17.01
C LEU A 423 9.71 -26.44 17.29
N PHE A 424 9.00 -26.07 18.36
CA PHE A 424 7.72 -26.69 18.72
C PHE A 424 6.57 -26.23 17.82
N ASN A 425 6.56 -24.96 17.40
CA ASN A 425 5.44 -24.39 16.64
C ASN A 425 5.70 -24.30 15.13
N GLY A 426 6.93 -24.51 14.66
CA GLY A 426 7.31 -24.19 13.29
C GLY A 426 6.75 -25.14 12.21
N ARG A 427 6.14 -26.27 12.60
CA ARG A 427 5.39 -27.14 11.69
C ARG A 427 3.92 -26.74 11.48
N SER A 428 3.37 -25.86 12.32
CA SER A 428 1.95 -25.53 12.31
C SER A 428 1.61 -24.46 11.26
N LEU A 429 1.63 -24.83 9.97
CA LEU A 429 1.35 -23.90 8.87
C LEU A 429 -0.07 -23.30 8.96
N ALA A 430 -1.05 -24.11 9.39
CA ALA A 430 -2.46 -23.71 9.53
C ALA A 430 -2.65 -22.49 10.44
N GLN A 431 -1.78 -22.28 11.42
CA GLN A 431 -1.84 -21.12 12.32
C GLN A 431 -1.73 -19.79 11.56
N LEU A 432 -1.00 -19.75 10.44
CA LEU A 432 -0.94 -18.56 9.58
C LEU A 432 -2.30 -18.29 8.91
N ASN A 433 -3.06 -19.31 8.56
CA ASN A 433 -4.38 -19.13 7.98
C ASN A 433 -5.40 -18.70 9.06
N GLU A 434 -5.31 -19.30 10.25
CA GLU A 434 -6.19 -19.01 11.39
C GLU A 434 -6.00 -17.62 12.00
N SER A 435 -4.82 -17.01 11.81
CA SER A 435 -4.52 -15.64 12.27
C SER A 435 -4.99 -14.55 11.30
N SER A 436 -5.72 -14.93 10.24
CA SER A 436 -6.23 -14.02 9.20
C SER A 436 -7.76 -13.91 9.18
N LEU A 437 -8.31 -13.03 8.34
CA LEU A 437 -9.75 -12.91 8.12
C LEU A 437 -10.33 -14.03 7.25
N HIS A 438 -9.50 -14.91 6.71
CA HIS A 438 -9.92 -15.97 5.78
C HIS A 438 -11.07 -16.81 6.34
N TYR A 439 -10.94 -17.34 7.57
CA TYR A 439 -11.98 -18.19 8.17
C TYR A 439 -13.29 -17.45 8.47
N PHE A 440 -13.20 -16.17 8.85
CA PHE A 440 -14.40 -15.35 9.01
C PHE A 440 -15.15 -15.27 7.68
N TYR A 441 -14.43 -14.95 6.61
CA TYR A 441 -14.97 -14.82 5.27
C TYR A 441 -15.51 -16.14 4.71
N ARG A 442 -14.73 -17.23 4.79
CA ARG A 442 -15.13 -18.60 4.46
C ARG A 442 -16.42 -19.00 5.16
N SER A 443 -16.53 -18.76 6.47
CA SER A 443 -17.74 -19.13 7.23
C SER A 443 -18.99 -18.38 6.77
N ARG A 444 -18.85 -17.16 6.24
CA ARG A 444 -19.98 -16.35 5.75
C ARG A 444 -20.42 -16.85 4.37
N ILE A 445 -19.47 -17.20 3.50
CA ILE A 445 -19.75 -17.83 2.20
C ILE A 445 -20.42 -19.19 2.40
N ALA A 446 -19.89 -20.03 3.29
CA ALA A 446 -20.43 -21.36 3.58
C ALA A 446 -21.93 -21.28 3.92
N ARG A 447 -22.29 -20.39 4.85
CA ARG A 447 -23.67 -20.27 5.35
C ARG A 447 -24.63 -19.63 4.37
N ALA A 448 -24.18 -18.66 3.57
CA ALA A 448 -25.08 -17.93 2.67
C ALA A 448 -25.24 -18.59 1.31
N TYR A 449 -24.17 -19.12 0.73
CA TYR A 449 -24.15 -19.59 -0.66
C TYR A 449 -24.00 -21.12 -0.76
N VAL A 450 -23.01 -21.71 -0.06
CA VAL A 450 -22.72 -23.16 -0.19
C VAL A 450 -23.78 -24.03 0.49
N SER A 451 -24.40 -23.50 1.55
CA SER A 451 -25.42 -24.18 2.33
C SER A 451 -26.69 -24.49 1.55
N VAL A 452 -26.90 -23.90 0.37
CA VAL A 452 -28.11 -24.01 -0.45
C VAL A 452 -28.48 -25.47 -0.78
N GLY A 453 -27.52 -26.41 -0.74
CA GLY A 453 -27.76 -27.85 -0.86
C GLY A 453 -27.95 -28.63 0.46
N ASN A 454 -28.01 -27.96 1.62
CA ASN A 454 -28.12 -28.57 2.95
C ASN A 454 -29.58 -28.87 3.30
N THR A 455 -30.10 -29.95 2.73
CA THR A 455 -31.45 -30.49 2.96
C THR A 455 -31.40 -31.83 3.70
N ALA A 456 -32.55 -32.38 4.08
CA ALA A 456 -32.64 -33.70 4.72
C ALA A 456 -32.06 -34.86 3.86
N ALA A 457 -31.88 -34.65 2.55
CA ALA A 457 -31.23 -35.61 1.67
C ALA A 457 -29.69 -35.57 1.76
N THR A 458 -29.11 -34.60 2.47
CA THR A 458 -27.66 -34.47 2.62
C THR A 458 -27.14 -35.57 3.56
N PRO A 459 -26.19 -36.40 3.13
CA PRO A 459 -25.59 -37.41 3.99
C PRO A 459 -25.01 -36.78 5.27
N GLY A 460 -25.41 -37.29 6.44
CA GLY A 460 -24.89 -36.84 7.74
C GLY A 460 -25.52 -35.56 8.31
N ALA A 461 -26.44 -34.90 7.61
CA ALA A 461 -27.12 -33.70 8.12
C ALA A 461 -28.27 -34.07 9.07
N ALA A 462 -27.96 -34.30 10.36
CA ALA A 462 -28.98 -34.58 11.39
C ALA A 462 -29.99 -33.43 11.56
N HIS A 463 -29.54 -32.19 11.34
CA HIS A 463 -30.33 -30.97 11.43
C HIS A 463 -30.09 -30.09 10.19
N PRO A 464 -30.75 -30.37 9.06
CA PRO A 464 -30.51 -29.64 7.82
C PRO A 464 -30.95 -28.19 7.92
N ARG A 465 -30.28 -27.32 7.17
CA ARG A 465 -30.63 -25.89 7.10
C ARG A 465 -32.01 -25.67 6.49
N PHE A 466 -32.29 -26.42 5.43
CA PHE A 466 -33.52 -26.31 4.65
C PHE A 466 -34.42 -27.53 4.90
N PRO A 467 -35.67 -27.33 5.36
CA PRO A 467 -36.59 -28.43 5.62
C PRO A 467 -37.13 -29.08 4.33
N VAL A 468 -37.06 -28.36 3.21
CA VAL A 468 -37.45 -28.79 1.86
C VAL A 468 -36.34 -28.43 0.88
N SER A 469 -36.40 -28.96 -0.34
CA SER A 469 -35.49 -28.55 -1.40
C SER A 469 -35.65 -27.05 -1.70
N VAL A 470 -34.53 -26.37 -1.92
CA VAL A 470 -34.51 -24.93 -2.17
C VAL A 470 -35.09 -24.55 -3.53
N VAL A 471 -35.20 -25.50 -4.47
CA VAL A 471 -35.86 -25.28 -5.76
C VAL A 471 -37.39 -25.27 -5.64
N SER A 472 -37.93 -25.72 -4.50
CA SER A 472 -39.37 -25.73 -4.24
C SER A 472 -39.93 -24.32 -4.03
N VAL A 473 -41.25 -24.20 -4.20
CA VAL A 473 -41.98 -22.94 -3.98
C VAL A 473 -41.89 -22.53 -2.51
N ASN A 474 -41.57 -21.25 -2.28
CA ASN A 474 -41.50 -20.68 -0.95
C ASN A 474 -42.89 -20.29 -0.43
N ASN A 475 -43.12 -20.53 0.86
CA ASN A 475 -44.28 -20.04 1.60
C ASN A 475 -43.89 -19.68 3.04
N ARG A 476 -44.79 -19.05 3.79
CA ARG A 476 -44.50 -18.59 5.17
C ARG A 476 -44.13 -19.73 6.12
N THR A 477 -44.71 -20.91 5.95
CA THR A 477 -44.41 -22.09 6.78
C THR A 477 -42.99 -22.59 6.52
N VAL A 478 -42.60 -22.71 5.25
CA VAL A 478 -41.25 -23.14 4.84
C VAL A 478 -40.22 -22.12 5.31
N SER A 479 -40.38 -20.85 4.95
CA SER A 479 -39.45 -19.78 5.34
C SER A 479 -39.31 -19.61 6.86
N GLY A 480 -40.39 -19.82 7.63
CA GLY A 480 -40.36 -19.79 9.09
C GLY A 480 -39.61 -20.98 9.72
N ALA A 481 -39.49 -22.10 9.02
CA ALA A 481 -38.79 -23.30 9.47
C ALA A 481 -37.30 -23.35 9.05
N ILE A 482 -36.87 -22.50 8.11
CA ILE A 482 -35.46 -22.43 7.68
C ILE A 482 -34.58 -21.90 8.81
N VAL A 483 -33.45 -22.57 9.05
CA VAL A 483 -32.50 -22.13 10.09
C VAL A 483 -31.74 -20.88 9.64
N LYS A 484 -31.67 -19.88 10.53
CA LYS A 484 -31.02 -18.59 10.28
C LYS A 484 -29.57 -18.75 9.78
N VAL A 485 -29.17 -17.88 8.84
CA VAL A 485 -27.79 -17.81 8.28
C VAL A 485 -26.73 -17.55 9.36
N THR A 486 -27.11 -17.02 10.52
CA THR A 486 -26.19 -16.73 11.62
C THR A 486 -25.69 -17.97 12.34
N ARG A 487 -26.37 -19.12 12.22
CA ARG A 487 -25.91 -20.41 12.78
C ARG A 487 -25.10 -21.17 11.74
N LEU A 488 -24.01 -21.79 12.17
CA LEU A 488 -23.27 -22.78 11.39
C LEU A 488 -23.90 -24.16 11.64
N LEU A 489 -24.13 -24.93 10.59
CA LEU A 489 -24.72 -26.26 10.65
C LEU A 489 -23.84 -27.28 9.91
N ASP A 490 -23.89 -28.52 10.36
CA ASP A 490 -23.31 -29.64 9.63
C ASP A 490 -23.98 -29.75 8.24
N GLY A 491 -23.18 -30.05 7.21
CA GLY A 491 -23.65 -30.11 5.82
C GLY A 491 -23.73 -28.76 5.08
N ASP A 492 -23.47 -27.63 5.74
CA ASP A 492 -23.37 -26.31 5.07
C ASP A 492 -22.17 -26.23 4.12
N ASP A 493 -21.07 -26.89 4.48
CA ASP A 493 -19.78 -26.86 3.76
C ASP A 493 -19.28 -28.29 3.53
N PRO A 494 -19.61 -28.93 2.39
CA PRO A 494 -19.17 -30.29 2.10
C PRO A 494 -17.67 -30.34 1.77
N CYS A 495 -17.08 -31.53 1.93
CA CYS A 495 -15.73 -31.81 1.43
C CYS A 495 -15.66 -31.53 -0.08
N MET A 496 -14.53 -30.98 -0.54
CA MET A 496 -14.35 -30.63 -1.96
C MET A 496 -14.52 -31.84 -2.88
N THR A 497 -14.10 -33.02 -2.42
CA THR A 497 -14.22 -34.29 -3.16
C THR A 497 -15.65 -34.82 -3.26
N ASP A 498 -16.53 -34.43 -2.32
CA ASP A 498 -17.94 -34.85 -2.32
C ASP A 498 -18.79 -33.91 -3.19
N TYR A 499 -18.28 -32.72 -3.50
CA TYR A 499 -18.92 -31.77 -4.38
C TYR A 499 -18.69 -32.12 -5.87
N ALA A 500 -19.57 -32.96 -6.42
CA ALA A 500 -19.49 -33.44 -7.80
C ALA A 500 -20.81 -33.21 -8.57
N PRO A 501 -21.21 -31.95 -8.85
CA PRO A 501 -22.47 -31.64 -9.53
C PRO A 501 -22.62 -32.33 -10.89
N HIS A 502 -21.51 -32.57 -11.60
CA HIS A 502 -21.49 -33.26 -12.90
C HIS A 502 -21.99 -34.69 -12.85
N ARG A 503 -21.90 -35.37 -11.69
CA ARG A 503 -22.44 -36.72 -11.52
C ARG A 503 -23.97 -36.77 -11.51
N HIS A 504 -24.61 -35.62 -11.30
CA HIS A 504 -26.06 -35.45 -11.25
C HIS A 504 -26.58 -34.54 -12.39
N GLY A 505 -25.81 -34.40 -13.47
CA GLY A 505 -26.19 -33.64 -14.67
C GLY A 505 -25.91 -32.13 -14.62
N GLY A 506 -25.40 -31.61 -13.51
CA GLY A 506 -24.86 -30.24 -13.40
C GLY A 506 -23.57 -30.05 -14.21
N PRO A 507 -23.04 -28.83 -14.33
CA PRO A 507 -21.77 -28.61 -15.03
C PRO A 507 -20.57 -29.12 -14.22
N ILE A 508 -19.45 -29.42 -14.90
CA ILE A 508 -18.16 -29.58 -14.25
C ILE A 508 -17.71 -28.19 -13.75
N HIS A 509 -17.69 -28.01 -12.43
CA HIS A 509 -17.36 -26.72 -11.81
C HIS A 509 -15.84 -26.59 -11.59
N LEU A 510 -15.26 -25.56 -12.22
CA LEU A 510 -13.87 -25.16 -12.17
C LEU A 510 -13.75 -23.90 -11.32
N VAL A 511 -13.18 -24.03 -10.12
CA VAL A 511 -12.92 -22.91 -9.20
C VAL A 511 -11.52 -22.39 -9.45
N ASN A 512 -11.39 -21.13 -9.85
CA ASN A 512 -10.10 -20.54 -10.21
C ASN A 512 -9.49 -19.73 -9.07
N CYS A 513 -8.21 -19.94 -8.82
CA CYS A 513 -7.38 -19.26 -7.82
C CYS A 513 -6.05 -18.85 -8.44
N CYS A 514 -5.26 -18.06 -7.70
CA CYS A 514 -3.93 -17.65 -8.11
C CYS A 514 -2.86 -18.16 -7.13
N VAL A 515 -1.91 -18.96 -7.64
CA VAL A 515 -0.66 -19.24 -6.93
C VAL A 515 0.27 -18.04 -7.10
N ASN A 516 0.58 -17.34 -6.01
CA ASN A 516 1.46 -16.18 -6.07
C ASN A 516 2.91 -16.62 -6.35
N GLN A 517 3.57 -15.93 -7.28
CA GLN A 517 4.95 -16.19 -7.64
C GLN A 517 5.69 -14.88 -7.91
N THR A 518 6.39 -14.36 -6.91
CA THR A 518 7.25 -13.16 -7.04
C THR A 518 8.73 -13.51 -7.16
N VAL A 519 9.09 -14.78 -6.96
CA VAL A 519 10.44 -15.32 -7.14
C VAL A 519 10.36 -16.44 -8.17
N ASP A 520 11.16 -16.35 -9.23
CA ASP A 520 11.29 -17.39 -10.25
C ASP A 520 12.28 -18.46 -9.78
N ASP A 521 11.96 -19.73 -10.04
CA ASP A 521 12.74 -20.90 -9.66
C ASP A 521 14.05 -21.05 -10.45
N ARG A 522 14.14 -20.45 -11.65
CA ARG A 522 15.30 -20.54 -12.55
C ARG A 522 16.19 -19.32 -12.47
N THR A 523 15.63 -18.14 -12.20
CA THR A 523 16.38 -16.86 -12.26
C THR A 523 16.40 -16.07 -10.95
N ASP A 524 15.74 -16.50 -9.88
CA ASP A 524 15.54 -15.77 -8.60
C ASP A 524 14.87 -14.37 -8.73
N THR A 525 14.71 -13.87 -9.95
CA THR A 525 13.94 -12.69 -10.34
C THR A 525 12.82 -13.10 -11.29
N TYR A 526 11.58 -12.78 -10.92
CA TYR A 526 10.43 -13.06 -11.76
C TYR A 526 10.34 -12.05 -12.91
N ASN A 527 10.66 -12.49 -14.14
CA ASN A 527 10.73 -11.63 -15.33
C ASN A 527 9.36 -11.33 -15.96
N ALA A 528 8.29 -12.02 -15.57
CA ALA A 528 6.96 -11.78 -16.11
C ALA A 528 6.16 -10.83 -15.20
N ASP A 529 5.49 -9.82 -15.76
CA ASP A 529 4.67 -8.88 -14.97
C ASP A 529 3.52 -9.57 -14.19
N ARG A 530 3.18 -10.83 -14.54
CA ARG A 530 2.03 -11.58 -14.01
C ARG A 530 2.14 -11.97 -12.52
N LYS A 531 3.36 -12.14 -12.00
CA LYS A 531 3.68 -12.56 -10.61
C LYS A 531 2.77 -13.67 -10.01
N GLY A 532 2.33 -14.61 -10.83
CA GLY A 532 1.44 -15.68 -10.40
C GLY A 532 1.13 -16.68 -11.50
N VAL A 533 0.54 -17.80 -11.09
CA VAL A 533 0.16 -18.93 -11.93
C VAL A 533 -1.31 -19.29 -11.67
N ALA A 534 -2.06 -19.59 -12.73
CA ALA A 534 -3.43 -20.09 -12.62
C ALA A 534 -3.48 -21.41 -11.83
N LEU A 535 -4.37 -21.48 -10.85
CA LEU A 535 -4.76 -22.71 -10.16
C LEU A 535 -6.24 -22.94 -10.42
N THR A 536 -6.60 -24.14 -10.89
CA THR A 536 -8.00 -24.53 -11.05
C THR A 536 -8.26 -25.77 -10.21
N VAL A 537 -9.28 -25.72 -9.35
CA VAL A 537 -9.68 -26.82 -8.48
C VAL A 537 -11.09 -27.26 -8.86
N SER A 538 -11.29 -28.57 -9.00
CA SER A 538 -12.58 -29.17 -9.29
C SER A 538 -12.70 -30.56 -8.64
N ALA A 539 -13.85 -31.20 -8.78
CA ALA A 539 -14.03 -32.61 -8.41
C ALA A 539 -13.06 -33.56 -9.14
N LEU A 540 -12.48 -33.12 -10.26
CA LEU A 540 -11.52 -33.91 -11.05
C LEU A 540 -10.08 -33.75 -10.54
N GLY A 541 -9.83 -32.87 -9.57
CA GLY A 541 -8.51 -32.63 -8.98
C GLY A 541 -8.01 -31.20 -9.21
N VAL A 542 -6.69 -31.07 -9.20
CA VAL A 542 -5.98 -29.78 -9.25
C VAL A 542 -5.25 -29.61 -10.58
N GLU A 543 -5.43 -28.45 -11.20
CA GLU A 543 -4.73 -28.04 -12.43
C GLU A 543 -3.89 -26.79 -12.17
N THR A 544 -2.70 -26.71 -12.77
CA THR A 544 -1.80 -25.54 -12.63
C THR A 544 -1.30 -25.05 -13.99
N GLY A 545 -1.33 -23.73 -14.20
CA GLY A 545 -0.88 -23.12 -15.45
C GLY A 545 -1.63 -23.68 -16.66
N THR A 546 -0.89 -24.13 -17.67
CA THR A 546 -1.43 -24.75 -18.89
C THR A 546 -1.64 -26.27 -18.79
N HIS A 547 -1.24 -26.88 -17.67
CA HIS A 547 -1.37 -28.32 -17.47
C HIS A 547 -2.80 -28.69 -17.04
N GLY A 548 -3.26 -29.87 -17.48
CA GLY A 548 -4.52 -30.47 -17.04
C GLY A 548 -4.44 -31.04 -15.62
N PRO A 549 -5.47 -31.79 -15.18
CA PRO A 549 -5.55 -32.30 -13.82
C PRO A 549 -4.35 -33.20 -13.47
N VAL A 550 -3.68 -32.91 -12.37
CA VAL A 550 -2.56 -33.72 -11.86
C VAL A 550 -3.11 -35.04 -11.34
N ALA A 551 -2.59 -36.16 -11.85
CA ALA A 551 -3.04 -37.50 -11.47
C ALA A 551 -2.92 -37.70 -9.95
N GLY A 552 -3.99 -38.20 -9.31
CA GLY A 552 -4.03 -38.45 -7.87
C GLY A 552 -4.21 -37.21 -6.98
N SER A 553 -4.19 -35.99 -7.52
CA SER A 553 -4.38 -34.74 -6.74
C SER A 553 -5.76 -34.62 -6.08
N GLN A 554 -6.75 -35.38 -6.53
CA GLN A 554 -8.07 -35.51 -5.89
C GLN A 554 -7.95 -35.96 -4.43
N ALA A 555 -7.02 -36.88 -4.13
CA ALA A 555 -6.79 -37.35 -2.76
C ALA A 555 -6.25 -36.23 -1.86
N SER A 556 -5.43 -35.34 -2.41
CA SER A 556 -4.91 -34.16 -1.70
C SER A 556 -6.00 -33.15 -1.34
N LEU A 557 -7.18 -33.21 -1.98
CA LEU A 557 -8.33 -32.34 -1.71
C LEU A 557 -9.27 -32.90 -0.63
N ALA A 558 -9.12 -34.16 -0.20
CA ALA A 558 -10.05 -34.82 0.74
C ALA A 558 -10.16 -34.12 2.10
N GLY A 559 -9.12 -33.40 2.53
CA GLY A 559 -9.11 -32.60 3.76
C GLY A 559 -9.59 -31.16 3.61
N THR A 560 -10.00 -30.75 2.40
CA THR A 560 -10.43 -29.39 2.09
C THR A 560 -11.93 -29.35 1.81
N THR A 561 -12.54 -28.17 1.87
CA THR A 561 -13.99 -28.00 1.66
C THR A 561 -14.30 -27.07 0.50
N LEU A 562 -15.53 -27.14 -0.01
CA LEU A 562 -15.96 -26.26 -1.09
C LEU A 562 -15.88 -24.79 -0.70
N ALA A 563 -16.39 -24.40 0.48
CA ALA A 563 -16.36 -22.98 0.89
C ALA A 563 -14.94 -22.46 1.10
N GLU A 564 -13.97 -23.32 1.46
CA GLU A 564 -12.56 -22.95 1.50
C GLU A 564 -12.07 -22.52 0.12
N TRP A 565 -12.26 -23.34 -0.90
CA TRP A 565 -11.83 -23.02 -2.27
C TRP A 565 -12.56 -21.80 -2.85
N ILE A 566 -13.85 -21.63 -2.56
CA ILE A 566 -14.59 -20.42 -2.95
C ILE A 566 -14.04 -19.18 -2.20
N ALA A 567 -13.67 -19.29 -0.93
CA ALA A 567 -13.07 -18.20 -0.17
C ALA A 567 -11.65 -17.86 -0.64
N ILE A 568 -10.83 -18.86 -0.99
CA ILE A 568 -9.51 -18.67 -1.60
C ILE A 568 -9.67 -17.97 -2.96
N SER A 569 -10.61 -18.43 -3.79
CA SER A 569 -10.95 -17.81 -5.07
C SER A 569 -11.42 -16.36 -4.93
N GLY A 570 -11.99 -15.99 -3.77
CA GLY A 570 -12.43 -14.63 -3.43
C GLY A 570 -11.48 -13.82 -2.54
N ALA A 571 -10.25 -14.28 -2.31
CA ALA A 571 -9.29 -13.66 -1.41
C ALA A 571 -8.61 -12.42 -2.02
N ALA A 572 -9.40 -11.40 -2.33
CA ALA A 572 -8.97 -10.22 -3.10
C ALA A 572 -8.02 -9.26 -2.35
N LEU A 573 -7.99 -9.35 -1.02
CA LEU A 573 -7.06 -8.57 -0.19
C LEU A 573 -6.08 -9.53 0.51
N GLY A 574 -4.80 -9.43 0.19
CA GLY A 574 -3.79 -10.31 0.77
C GLY A 574 -2.38 -9.76 0.63
N SER A 575 -1.42 -10.47 1.24
CA SER A 575 0.00 -10.11 1.15
C SER A 575 0.60 -10.46 -0.22
N GLY A 576 0.03 -11.45 -0.90
CA GLY A 576 0.21 -11.73 -2.32
C GLY A 576 -1.08 -11.44 -3.09
N MET A 577 -0.97 -10.68 -4.17
CA MET A 577 -2.07 -10.27 -5.05
C MET A 577 -1.66 -10.36 -6.53
N GLY A 578 -0.92 -11.41 -6.89
CA GLY A 578 -0.39 -11.63 -8.24
C GLY A 578 0.42 -10.43 -8.74
N SER A 579 0.07 -9.92 -9.92
CA SER A 579 0.70 -8.75 -10.54
C SER A 579 0.68 -7.48 -9.68
N LEU A 580 -0.30 -7.35 -8.77
CA LEU A 580 -0.45 -6.21 -7.86
C LEU A 580 0.41 -6.32 -6.60
N THR A 581 1.15 -7.40 -6.42
CA THR A 581 1.96 -7.63 -5.21
C THR A 581 3.05 -6.56 -5.03
N ARG A 582 3.01 -5.89 -3.87
CA ARG A 582 3.96 -4.86 -3.43
C ARG A 582 4.47 -5.22 -2.01
N PRO A 583 5.79 -5.22 -1.74
CA PRO A 583 6.34 -5.66 -0.46
C PRO A 583 5.80 -4.92 0.77
N GLY A 584 5.65 -3.60 0.70
CA GLY A 584 5.14 -2.83 1.83
C GLY A 584 3.64 -2.98 2.06
N VAL A 585 2.84 -3.14 1.00
CA VAL A 585 1.42 -3.49 1.15
C VAL A 585 1.31 -4.88 1.79
N ALA A 586 2.15 -5.82 1.36
CA ALA A 586 2.20 -7.15 1.95
C ALA A 586 2.54 -7.13 3.44
N ALA A 587 3.51 -6.30 3.83
CA ALA A 587 3.87 -6.07 5.23
C ALA A 587 2.70 -5.50 6.04
N LEU A 588 2.00 -4.48 5.51
CA LEU A 588 0.83 -3.89 6.19
C LEU A 588 -0.31 -4.90 6.35
N SER A 589 -0.67 -5.61 5.28
CA SER A 589 -1.72 -6.64 5.31
C SER A 589 -1.36 -7.79 6.25
N PHE A 590 -0.09 -8.20 6.27
CA PHE A 590 0.41 -9.24 7.17
C PHE A 590 0.36 -8.76 8.62
N LEU A 591 1.02 -7.65 8.96
CA LEU A 591 1.15 -7.16 10.34
C LEU A 591 -0.20 -6.73 10.95
N SER A 592 -1.11 -6.19 10.14
CA SER A 592 -2.46 -5.88 10.62
C SER A 592 -3.34 -7.12 10.82
N GLY A 593 -3.01 -8.25 10.17
CA GLY A 593 -3.88 -9.42 10.04
C GLY A 593 -5.05 -9.22 9.07
N LEU A 594 -5.18 -8.05 8.43
CA LEU A 594 -6.23 -7.74 7.45
C LEU A 594 -5.87 -8.36 6.08
N ARG A 595 -5.97 -9.68 6.01
CA ARG A 595 -5.66 -10.48 4.82
C ARG A 595 -6.58 -11.70 4.72
N LEU A 596 -6.81 -12.12 3.48
CA LEU A 596 -7.62 -13.29 3.11
C LEU A 596 -6.81 -14.38 2.41
N GLY A 597 -5.56 -14.10 2.03
CA GLY A 597 -4.68 -15.06 1.39
C GLY A 597 -4.41 -16.29 2.25
N TYR A 598 -4.10 -17.40 1.61
CA TYR A 598 -4.11 -18.73 2.23
C TYR A 598 -2.83 -19.51 1.91
N TRP A 599 -2.18 -20.06 2.93
CA TRP A 599 -1.07 -20.99 2.79
C TRP A 599 -1.58 -22.41 2.62
N GLN A 600 -1.20 -23.05 1.52
CA GLN A 600 -1.58 -24.41 1.17
C GLN A 600 -0.33 -25.25 0.95
N GLU A 601 -0.29 -26.48 1.45
CA GLU A 601 0.75 -27.44 1.06
C GLU A 601 0.59 -27.80 -0.42
N ASN A 602 1.71 -28.01 -1.11
CA ASN A 602 1.72 -28.27 -2.55
C ASN A 602 0.80 -29.46 -2.90
N LEU A 603 -0.25 -29.17 -3.66
CA LEU A 603 -1.29 -30.17 -4.00
C LEU A 603 -0.93 -31.01 -5.23
N ALA A 604 0.09 -30.59 -5.99
CA ALA A 604 0.55 -31.29 -7.19
C ALA A 604 1.64 -32.33 -6.89
N ASP A 605 2.33 -32.23 -5.75
CA ASP A 605 3.31 -33.23 -5.31
C ASP A 605 2.67 -34.23 -4.34
N SER A 606 2.55 -35.48 -4.77
CA SER A 606 1.98 -36.58 -3.96
C SER A 606 2.96 -37.12 -2.92
N ARG A 607 4.23 -36.69 -2.95
CA ARG A 607 5.19 -37.00 -1.89
C ARG A 607 5.01 -35.99 -0.78
N ALA A 608 4.10 -36.30 0.15
CA ALA A 608 3.96 -35.58 1.40
C ALA A 608 5.23 -35.73 2.25
N GLU A 609 6.28 -34.96 1.94
CA GLU A 609 7.39 -34.79 2.86
C GLU A 609 6.86 -34.08 4.11
N LYS A 610 7.21 -34.61 5.30
CA LYS A 610 6.83 -33.96 6.55
C LYS A 610 7.28 -32.49 6.50
N PRO A 611 6.39 -31.53 6.80
CA PRO A 611 6.74 -30.13 6.72
C PRO A 611 7.98 -29.88 7.57
N ALA A 612 8.95 -29.16 6.98
CA ALA A 612 10.17 -28.79 7.64
C ALA A 612 9.86 -28.14 8.99
N ILE A 613 10.72 -28.34 10.00
CA ILE A 613 10.52 -27.79 11.34
C ILE A 613 10.33 -26.26 11.30
N VAL A 614 10.89 -25.59 10.29
CA VAL A 614 10.83 -24.14 10.12
C VAL A 614 9.83 -23.69 9.03
N ALA A 615 8.94 -24.56 8.55
CA ALA A 615 8.02 -24.27 7.45
C ALA A 615 7.14 -23.04 7.74
N LYS A 616 6.50 -22.97 8.91
CA LYS A 616 5.66 -21.82 9.34
C LYS A 616 6.44 -20.52 9.29
N TYR A 617 7.62 -20.46 9.90
CA TYR A 617 8.41 -19.23 9.98
C TYR A 617 9.02 -18.81 8.64
N THR A 618 9.35 -19.79 7.80
CA THR A 618 9.77 -19.53 6.42
C THR A 618 8.64 -18.91 5.62
N SER A 619 7.43 -19.49 5.70
CA SER A 619 6.22 -18.97 5.06
C SER A 619 5.82 -17.60 5.61
N LEU A 620 5.93 -17.38 6.92
CA LEU A 620 5.67 -16.11 7.57
C LEU A 620 6.58 -14.99 7.02
N LEU A 621 7.89 -15.23 6.99
CA LEU A 621 8.85 -14.27 6.44
C LEU A 621 8.61 -14.04 4.94
N ARG A 622 8.31 -15.11 4.19
CA ARG A 622 7.94 -15.01 2.76
C ARG A 622 6.70 -14.13 2.56
N GLU A 623 5.68 -14.28 3.38
CA GLU A 623 4.46 -13.47 3.32
C GLU A 623 4.72 -12.00 3.67
N MET A 624 5.41 -11.74 4.79
CA MET A 624 5.72 -10.40 5.26
C MET A 624 6.58 -9.59 4.26
N PHE A 625 7.48 -10.25 3.54
CA PHE A 625 8.36 -9.62 2.55
C PHE A 625 7.90 -9.81 1.09
N ALA A 626 6.69 -10.33 0.86
CA ALA A 626 6.15 -10.60 -0.48
C ALA A 626 7.06 -11.46 -1.38
N ARG A 627 7.71 -12.48 -0.82
CA ARG A 627 8.61 -13.41 -1.52
C ARG A 627 7.94 -14.78 -1.68
N PHE A 628 7.22 -14.98 -2.77
CA PHE A 628 6.49 -16.21 -3.07
C PHE A 628 7.21 -16.98 -4.18
N PRO A 629 7.75 -18.19 -3.93
CA PRO A 629 8.47 -18.96 -4.96
C PRO A 629 7.57 -19.68 -5.98
N GLY A 630 6.25 -19.64 -5.81
CA GLY A 630 5.31 -20.32 -6.71
C GLY A 630 5.37 -21.84 -6.64
N LEU A 631 5.22 -22.49 -7.80
CA LEU A 631 5.04 -23.94 -7.93
C LEU A 631 6.22 -24.78 -7.41
N GLY A 632 7.45 -24.25 -7.45
CA GLY A 632 8.66 -24.93 -6.95
C GLY A 632 8.77 -25.01 -5.42
N SER A 633 7.83 -24.41 -4.68
CA SER A 633 7.79 -24.45 -3.22
C SER A 633 6.92 -25.60 -2.71
N PRO A 634 7.28 -26.26 -1.60
CA PRO A 634 6.41 -27.23 -0.93
C PRO A 634 5.20 -26.56 -0.25
N GLN A 635 5.23 -25.24 -0.06
CA GLN A 635 4.07 -24.45 0.39
C GLN A 635 3.76 -23.36 -0.63
N TRP A 636 2.49 -23.29 -1.04
CA TRP A 636 1.95 -22.28 -1.96
C TRP A 636 1.20 -21.20 -1.19
N TYR A 637 1.36 -19.95 -1.62
CA TYR A 637 0.52 -18.85 -1.16
C TYR A 637 -0.56 -18.56 -2.20
N LEU A 638 -1.80 -18.84 -1.83
CA LEU A 638 -2.97 -18.74 -2.69
C LEU A 638 -3.74 -17.45 -2.42
N SER A 639 -4.32 -16.89 -3.49
CA SER A 639 -5.13 -15.68 -3.46
C SER A 639 -6.23 -15.73 -4.52
N ASP A 640 -7.04 -14.66 -4.61
CA ASP A 640 -8.13 -14.53 -5.58
C ASP A 640 -7.70 -14.92 -7.01
N GLY A 641 -8.55 -15.66 -7.70
CA GLY A 641 -8.32 -16.06 -9.10
C GLY A 641 -8.15 -14.86 -10.03
N GLY A 642 -8.80 -13.73 -9.70
CA GLY A 642 -8.72 -12.48 -10.44
C GLY A 642 -7.35 -11.81 -10.42
N HIS A 643 -6.46 -12.18 -9.49
CA HIS A 643 -5.06 -11.77 -9.54
C HIS A 643 -4.30 -12.40 -10.71
N PHE A 644 -4.81 -13.52 -11.26
CA PHE A 644 -4.33 -14.11 -12.50
C PHE A 644 -5.30 -13.88 -13.65
N ASP A 645 -6.54 -14.36 -13.61
CA ASP A 645 -7.57 -14.14 -14.64
C ASP A 645 -8.92 -13.90 -13.97
N ASN A 646 -9.40 -12.65 -14.01
CA ASN A 646 -10.67 -12.30 -13.38
C ASN A 646 -11.87 -12.79 -14.19
N THR A 647 -11.70 -13.08 -15.48
CA THR A 647 -12.80 -13.50 -16.37
C THR A 647 -13.24 -14.94 -16.11
N GLY A 648 -12.31 -15.81 -15.67
CA GLY A 648 -12.53 -17.26 -15.55
C GLY A 648 -12.48 -18.01 -16.89
N VAL A 649 -12.26 -17.32 -18.02
CA VAL A 649 -12.20 -17.95 -19.34
C VAL A 649 -10.90 -18.72 -19.54
N TYR A 650 -9.81 -18.35 -18.85
CA TYR A 650 -8.50 -19.00 -19.02
C TYR A 650 -8.55 -20.52 -18.80
N ALA A 651 -9.31 -21.00 -17.81
CA ALA A 651 -9.47 -22.44 -17.57
C ALA A 651 -10.33 -23.15 -18.64
N LEU A 652 -11.24 -22.43 -19.29
CA LEU A 652 -12.06 -22.96 -20.38
C LEU A 652 -11.27 -23.07 -21.69
N LEU A 653 -10.30 -22.17 -21.94
CA LEU A 653 -9.44 -22.22 -23.12
C LEU A 653 -8.63 -23.53 -23.20
N LYS A 654 -8.23 -24.10 -22.05
CA LYS A 654 -7.57 -25.42 -21.97
C LYS A 654 -8.35 -26.54 -22.65
N ARG A 655 -9.68 -26.43 -22.65
CA ARG A 655 -10.62 -27.44 -23.15
C ARG A 655 -11.00 -27.23 -24.62
N GLU A 656 -10.50 -26.14 -25.23
CA GLU A 656 -10.72 -25.80 -26.64
C GLU A 656 -12.21 -25.84 -27.03
N LEU A 657 -13.05 -25.19 -26.21
CA LEU A 657 -14.51 -25.25 -26.35
C LEU A 657 -15.00 -24.53 -27.62
N GLN A 658 -16.11 -25.02 -28.20
CA GLN A 658 -16.72 -24.39 -29.38
C GLN A 658 -17.38 -23.06 -29.00
N THR A 659 -18.02 -22.98 -27.84
CA THR A 659 -18.71 -21.76 -27.38
C THR A 659 -18.39 -21.51 -25.92
N ILE A 660 -17.95 -20.29 -25.62
CA ILE A 660 -17.75 -19.79 -24.25
C ILE A 660 -18.67 -18.59 -24.05
N VAL A 661 -19.48 -18.62 -23.00
CA VAL A 661 -20.26 -17.46 -22.55
C VAL A 661 -19.61 -16.89 -21.30
N LEU A 662 -19.26 -15.61 -21.31
CA LEU A 662 -18.64 -14.91 -20.19
C LEU A 662 -19.59 -13.84 -19.65
N ALA A 663 -19.85 -13.87 -18.35
CA ALA A 663 -20.39 -12.71 -17.63
C ALA A 663 -19.23 -11.84 -17.12
N ASP A 664 -18.94 -10.73 -17.79
CA ASP A 664 -17.84 -9.80 -17.40
C ASP A 664 -18.33 -8.80 -16.34
N CYS A 665 -18.32 -9.25 -15.10
CA CYS A 665 -18.78 -8.49 -13.94
C CYS A 665 -17.66 -7.75 -13.19
N GLY A 666 -16.45 -7.64 -13.75
CA GLY A 666 -15.38 -6.80 -13.18
C GLY A 666 -15.82 -5.33 -13.07
N ALA A 667 -15.36 -4.61 -12.04
CA ALA A 667 -15.72 -3.20 -11.88
C ALA A 667 -14.93 -2.37 -12.89
N ASP A 668 -15.62 -1.77 -13.84
CA ASP A 668 -15.03 -1.10 -14.99
C ASP A 668 -15.81 0.19 -15.31
N PRO A 669 -15.71 1.23 -14.46
CA PRO A 669 -16.51 2.45 -14.59
C PRO A 669 -16.25 3.20 -15.89
N ASP A 670 -15.06 3.02 -16.47
CA ASP A 670 -14.63 3.66 -17.71
C ASP A 670 -14.78 2.71 -18.94
N TYR A 671 -15.31 1.49 -18.76
CA TYR A 671 -15.48 0.48 -19.82
C TYR A 671 -14.20 0.24 -20.62
N LEU A 672 -13.06 0.09 -19.93
CA LEU A 672 -11.76 -0.15 -20.56
C LEU A 672 -11.54 -1.61 -20.94
N PHE A 673 -12.36 -2.54 -20.43
CA PHE A 673 -12.26 -3.98 -20.67
C PHE A 673 -10.87 -4.56 -20.31
N ALA A 674 -10.23 -4.03 -19.25
CA ALA A 674 -8.88 -4.41 -18.86
C ALA A 674 -8.72 -5.90 -18.53
N ASP A 675 -9.75 -6.52 -17.94
CA ASP A 675 -9.76 -7.96 -17.64
C ASP A 675 -9.75 -8.80 -18.93
N VAL A 676 -10.55 -8.39 -19.92
CA VAL A 676 -10.60 -9.05 -21.23
C VAL A 676 -9.32 -8.82 -22.03
N GLU A 677 -8.75 -7.61 -22.02
CA GLU A 677 -7.44 -7.33 -22.64
C GLU A 677 -6.34 -8.23 -22.04
N ASN A 678 -6.34 -8.36 -20.72
CA ASN A 678 -5.41 -9.22 -20.00
C ASN A 678 -5.61 -10.71 -20.33
N LEU A 679 -6.85 -11.16 -20.50
CA LEU A 679 -7.18 -12.51 -20.96
C LEU A 679 -6.62 -12.76 -22.37
N ILE A 680 -6.88 -11.86 -23.33
CA ILE A 680 -6.43 -12.00 -24.73
C ILE A 680 -4.91 -12.14 -24.79
N ARG A 681 -4.19 -11.32 -24.00
CA ARG A 681 -2.73 -11.40 -23.92
C ARG A 681 -2.26 -12.75 -23.39
N LYS A 682 -2.89 -13.27 -22.34
CA LYS A 682 -2.54 -14.56 -21.73
C LYS A 682 -2.91 -15.75 -22.63
N ALA A 683 -4.05 -15.69 -23.31
CA ALA A 683 -4.47 -16.71 -24.28
C ALA A 683 -3.41 -16.90 -25.37
N ARG A 684 -2.87 -15.80 -25.90
CA ARG A 684 -1.80 -15.84 -26.91
C ARG A 684 -0.48 -16.36 -26.36
N ILE A 685 -0.08 -15.92 -25.16
CA ILE A 685 1.23 -16.29 -24.58
C ILE A 685 1.26 -17.75 -24.11
N ASP A 686 0.20 -18.21 -23.44
CA ASP A 686 0.21 -19.51 -22.76
C ASP A 686 -0.40 -20.63 -23.61
N TYR A 687 -1.41 -20.35 -24.44
CA TYR A 687 -2.11 -21.36 -25.25
C TYR A 687 -1.91 -21.23 -26.76
N ASP A 688 -1.17 -20.21 -27.22
CA ASP A 688 -1.10 -19.81 -28.64
C ASP A 688 -2.51 -19.67 -29.26
N ALA A 689 -3.46 -19.17 -28.45
CA ALA A 689 -4.84 -18.97 -28.84
C ALA A 689 -5.10 -17.49 -29.17
N ALA A 690 -5.75 -17.23 -30.30
CA ALA A 690 -6.12 -15.89 -30.73
C ALA A 690 -7.61 -15.62 -30.49
N ILE A 691 -7.92 -14.53 -29.79
CA ILE A 691 -9.28 -14.04 -29.56
C ILE A 691 -9.43 -12.72 -30.32
N GLU A 692 -10.36 -12.68 -31.27
CA GLU A 692 -10.54 -11.55 -32.19
C GLU A 692 -12.02 -11.13 -32.22
N PHE A 693 -12.29 -9.86 -31.92
CA PHE A 693 -13.65 -9.31 -31.95
C PHE A 693 -14.13 -9.08 -33.38
N ILE A 694 -15.37 -9.45 -33.64
CA ILE A 694 -16.02 -9.25 -34.94
C ILE A 694 -16.64 -7.86 -35.05
N ASP A 695 -16.80 -7.38 -36.29
CA ASP A 695 -17.49 -6.12 -36.56
C ASP A 695 -19.01 -6.28 -36.41
N PRO A 696 -19.64 -5.64 -35.40
CA PRO A 696 -21.09 -5.75 -35.21
C PRO A 696 -21.89 -5.12 -36.35
N GLY A 697 -21.32 -4.17 -37.11
CA GLY A 697 -22.00 -3.59 -38.28
C GLY A 697 -22.28 -4.63 -39.37
N ALA A 698 -21.43 -5.66 -39.47
CA ALA A 698 -21.59 -6.76 -40.42
C ALA A 698 -22.50 -7.89 -39.89
N LEU A 699 -22.90 -7.87 -38.61
CA LEU A 699 -23.89 -8.81 -38.06
C LEU A 699 -25.32 -8.50 -38.48
N GLY A 700 -25.62 -7.26 -38.88
CA GLY A 700 -26.98 -6.78 -39.17
C GLY A 700 -27.86 -7.76 -39.96
N PRO A 701 -27.40 -8.30 -41.12
CA PRO A 701 -28.18 -9.24 -41.91
C PRO A 701 -28.42 -10.59 -41.24
N ALA A 702 -27.49 -11.07 -40.40
CA ALA A 702 -27.54 -12.40 -39.80
C ALA A 702 -28.23 -12.41 -38.43
N ALA A 703 -28.03 -11.36 -37.62
CA ALA A 703 -28.55 -11.24 -36.27
C ALA A 703 -29.90 -10.51 -36.18
N GLY A 704 -30.34 -9.83 -37.25
CA GLY A 704 -31.63 -9.16 -37.32
C GLY A 704 -31.83 -8.17 -36.16
N ALA A 705 -32.91 -8.35 -35.39
CA ALA A 705 -33.22 -7.50 -34.24
C ALA A 705 -32.14 -7.54 -33.13
N LEU A 706 -31.41 -8.66 -33.01
CA LEU A 706 -30.35 -8.84 -32.01
C LEU A 706 -29.09 -8.04 -32.35
N ALA A 707 -28.91 -7.59 -33.60
CA ALA A 707 -27.71 -6.87 -34.02
C ALA A 707 -27.42 -5.62 -33.17
N SER A 708 -28.47 -4.92 -32.73
CA SER A 708 -28.36 -3.73 -31.88
C SER A 708 -27.84 -3.99 -30.46
N LEU A 709 -27.87 -5.26 -30.02
CA LEU A 709 -27.33 -5.68 -28.72
C LEU A 709 -25.83 -5.93 -28.75
N PHE A 710 -25.25 -6.07 -29.95
CA PHE A 710 -23.83 -6.34 -30.12
C PHE A 710 -23.02 -5.05 -30.25
N GLY A 711 -21.97 -4.95 -29.45
CA GLY A 711 -20.98 -3.89 -29.50
C GLY A 711 -19.56 -4.44 -29.58
N THR A 712 -18.62 -3.51 -29.50
CA THR A 712 -17.18 -3.74 -29.45
C THR A 712 -16.63 -3.12 -28.16
N PRO A 713 -15.43 -3.51 -27.69
CA PRO A 713 -14.80 -2.86 -26.54
C PRO A 713 -14.63 -1.33 -26.73
N SER A 714 -14.57 -0.85 -27.97
CA SER A 714 -14.47 0.58 -28.30
C SER A 714 -15.80 1.33 -28.38
N THR A 715 -16.92 0.63 -28.55
CA THR A 715 -18.24 1.26 -28.76
C THR A 715 -19.13 1.20 -27.51
N VAL A 716 -18.90 0.24 -26.62
CA VAL A 716 -19.62 0.17 -25.34
C VAL A 716 -19.01 1.21 -24.39
N ALA A 717 -19.83 2.17 -23.95
CA ALA A 717 -19.41 3.31 -23.15
C ALA A 717 -20.27 3.44 -21.86
N PRO A 718 -19.85 4.26 -20.87
CA PRO A 718 -20.59 4.43 -19.61
C PRO A 718 -22.02 4.96 -19.75
N THR A 719 -22.39 5.50 -20.90
CA THR A 719 -23.75 6.00 -21.18
C THR A 719 -24.72 4.86 -21.47
N PRO A 720 -26.01 4.97 -21.08
CA PRO A 720 -27.03 4.00 -21.43
C PRO A 720 -27.10 3.72 -22.94
N GLY A 721 -27.42 2.47 -23.31
CA GLY A 721 -27.45 2.02 -24.70
C GLY A 721 -27.76 0.53 -24.82
N ASN A 722 -28.09 0.06 -26.03
CA ASN A 722 -28.52 -1.33 -26.25
C ASN A 722 -27.36 -2.34 -26.22
N ALA A 723 -26.14 -1.91 -26.56
CA ALA A 723 -25.00 -2.78 -26.75
C ALA A 723 -24.44 -3.29 -25.41
N SER A 724 -24.81 -4.53 -25.06
CA SER A 724 -24.37 -5.23 -23.85
C SER A 724 -23.70 -6.57 -24.13
N LEU A 725 -23.76 -7.04 -25.39
CA LEU A 725 -23.14 -8.27 -25.85
C LEU A 725 -21.90 -7.96 -26.71
N LEU A 726 -20.85 -8.74 -26.57
CA LEU A 726 -19.70 -8.72 -27.48
C LEU A 726 -19.46 -10.13 -28.00
N LEU A 727 -19.09 -10.25 -29.27
CA LEU A 727 -18.78 -11.54 -29.88
C LEU A 727 -17.35 -11.52 -30.42
N ALA A 728 -16.61 -12.58 -30.13
CA ALA A 728 -15.28 -12.81 -30.67
C ALA A 728 -15.16 -14.25 -31.17
N ARG A 729 -14.33 -14.45 -32.20
CA ARG A 729 -13.88 -15.79 -32.59
C ARG A 729 -12.63 -16.16 -31.82
N VAL A 730 -12.47 -17.46 -31.55
CA VAL A 730 -11.33 -18.02 -30.85
C VAL A 730 -10.67 -19.06 -31.75
N SER A 731 -9.41 -18.81 -32.12
CA SER A 731 -8.59 -19.77 -32.86
C SER A 731 -7.65 -20.48 -31.89
N TYR A 732 -7.74 -21.82 -31.80
CA TYR A 732 -6.88 -22.62 -30.93
C TYR A 732 -5.69 -23.18 -31.70
N ALA A 733 -4.57 -23.42 -31.01
CA ALA A 733 -3.34 -23.97 -31.59
C ALA A 733 -3.53 -25.35 -32.26
N SER A 734 -4.49 -26.15 -31.79
CA SER A 734 -4.84 -27.44 -32.41
C SER A 734 -5.52 -27.31 -33.78
N GLY A 735 -5.84 -26.10 -34.23
CA GLY A 735 -6.65 -25.83 -35.42
C GLY A 735 -8.17 -25.88 -35.16
N LYS A 736 -8.60 -26.23 -33.93
CA LYS A 736 -10.00 -26.11 -33.54
C LYS A 736 -10.44 -24.64 -33.52
N ARG A 737 -11.73 -24.44 -33.73
CA ARG A 737 -12.39 -23.15 -33.78
C ARG A 737 -13.39 -23.03 -32.65
N GLY A 738 -13.46 -21.87 -32.03
CA GLY A 738 -14.47 -21.53 -31.04
C GLY A 738 -14.96 -20.09 -31.17
N CYS A 739 -15.86 -19.69 -30.28
CA CYS A 739 -16.33 -18.33 -30.10
C CYS A 739 -16.47 -17.97 -28.61
N LEU A 740 -16.36 -16.67 -28.33
CA LEU A 740 -16.53 -16.08 -27.01
C LEU A 740 -17.63 -15.02 -27.08
N LEU A 741 -18.75 -15.29 -26.40
CA LEU A 741 -19.86 -14.36 -26.18
C LEU A 741 -19.69 -13.72 -24.80
N ILE A 742 -19.56 -12.40 -24.74
CA ILE A 742 -19.39 -11.66 -23.49
C ILE A 742 -20.69 -10.90 -23.20
N VAL A 743 -21.21 -11.06 -21.99
CA VAL A 743 -22.30 -10.27 -21.41
C VAL A 743 -21.69 -9.26 -20.44
N LYS A 744 -21.72 -7.97 -20.81
CA LYS A 744 -21.18 -6.87 -19.99
C LYS A 744 -22.34 -6.16 -19.28
N PRO A 745 -22.30 -5.98 -17.95
CA PRO A 745 -23.24 -5.12 -17.24
C PRO A 745 -23.22 -3.70 -17.83
N HIS A 746 -24.32 -3.31 -18.44
CA HIS A 746 -24.53 -2.04 -19.12
C HIS A 746 -26.01 -1.65 -18.98
N LEU A 747 -26.33 -0.36 -19.01
CA LEU A 747 -27.71 0.09 -18.79
C LEU A 747 -28.49 0.13 -20.11
N PRO A 748 -29.47 -0.77 -20.33
CA PRO A 748 -30.32 -0.69 -21.51
C PRO A 748 -31.24 0.53 -21.40
N PRO A 749 -31.63 1.18 -22.51
CA PRO A 749 -32.56 2.30 -22.50
C PRO A 749 -33.93 1.91 -21.94
N ASP A 750 -34.38 0.69 -22.25
CA ASP A 750 -35.68 0.15 -21.86
C ASP A 750 -35.54 -0.71 -20.59
N MET A 751 -35.22 -0.08 -19.45
CA MET A 751 -35.08 -0.76 -18.17
C MET A 751 -36.33 -0.63 -17.28
N PRO A 752 -36.64 -1.63 -16.42
CA PRO A 752 -37.71 -1.54 -15.43
C PRO A 752 -37.57 -0.32 -14.50
N LEU A 753 -38.71 0.17 -13.99
CA LEU A 753 -38.79 1.41 -13.20
C LEU A 753 -37.89 1.40 -11.96
N ASP A 754 -37.77 0.27 -11.29
CA ASP A 754 -36.95 0.09 -10.09
C ASP A 754 -35.45 0.12 -10.42
N VAL A 755 -35.02 -0.50 -11.52
CA VAL A 755 -33.64 -0.43 -12.03
C VAL A 755 -33.31 0.99 -12.50
N ALA A 756 -34.20 1.65 -13.25
CA ALA A 756 -34.05 3.04 -13.67
C ALA A 756 -33.94 3.98 -12.46
N GLY A 757 -34.87 3.83 -11.51
CA GLY A 757 -34.89 4.64 -10.29
C GLY A 757 -33.67 4.45 -9.40
N TYR A 758 -33.04 3.27 -9.42
CA TYR A 758 -31.76 3.04 -8.75
C TYR A 758 -30.59 3.68 -9.51
N ALA A 759 -30.51 3.47 -10.83
CA ALA A 759 -29.48 4.06 -11.69
C ALA A 759 -29.46 5.60 -11.63
N ASP A 760 -30.65 6.23 -11.57
CA ASP A 760 -30.79 7.68 -11.42
C ASP A 760 -30.23 8.21 -10.08
N ARG A 761 -30.27 7.38 -9.02
CA ARG A 761 -29.79 7.76 -7.67
C ARG A 761 -28.31 7.46 -7.46
N ASP A 762 -27.75 6.48 -8.17
CA ASP A 762 -26.35 6.10 -8.07
C ASP A 762 -25.69 6.07 -9.45
N ALA A 763 -25.02 7.15 -9.80
CA ALA A 763 -24.33 7.33 -11.08
C ALA A 763 -23.17 6.34 -11.33
N THR A 764 -22.76 5.55 -10.33
CA THR A 764 -21.72 4.52 -10.49
C THR A 764 -22.31 3.15 -10.84
N PHE A 765 -23.63 2.96 -10.74
CA PHE A 765 -24.29 1.74 -11.20
C PHE A 765 -24.27 1.68 -12.74
N PRO A 766 -23.98 0.51 -13.37
CA PRO A 766 -23.79 -0.82 -12.80
C PRO A 766 -22.31 -1.19 -12.57
N GLN A 767 -21.41 -0.21 -12.55
CA GLN A 767 -19.96 -0.37 -12.41
C GLN A 767 -19.44 0.04 -11.01
N GLN A 768 -20.27 -0.13 -9.98
CA GLN A 768 -19.92 0.22 -8.60
C GLN A 768 -18.68 -0.55 -8.13
N SER A 769 -17.87 0.06 -7.26
CA SER A 769 -16.64 -0.54 -6.73
C SER A 769 -16.88 -1.91 -6.08
N THR A 770 -15.95 -2.85 -6.31
CA THR A 770 -15.90 -4.17 -5.65
C THR A 770 -15.58 -4.09 -4.16
N ALA A 771 -15.15 -2.94 -3.63
CA ALA A 771 -14.84 -2.80 -2.21
C ALA A 771 -16.10 -2.82 -1.32
N ASN A 772 -17.26 -2.44 -1.87
CA ASN A 772 -18.52 -2.53 -1.13
C ASN A 772 -19.07 -3.95 -1.19
N GLN A 773 -18.93 -4.68 -0.08
CA GLN A 773 -19.48 -6.02 0.09
C GLN A 773 -20.82 -6.05 0.88
N PHE A 774 -21.37 -4.88 1.25
CA PHE A 774 -22.59 -4.75 2.05
C PHE A 774 -23.74 -4.19 1.21
N PHE A 775 -24.30 -5.01 0.34
CA PHE A 775 -25.39 -4.58 -0.54
C PHE A 775 -26.64 -4.17 0.24
N SER A 776 -27.29 -3.10 -0.20
CA SER A 776 -28.67 -2.81 0.19
C SER A 776 -29.64 -3.72 -0.58
N GLU A 777 -30.88 -3.81 -0.11
CA GLU A 777 -31.92 -4.56 -0.81
C GLU A 777 -32.15 -4.01 -2.22
N ALA A 778 -32.29 -2.68 -2.36
CA ALA A 778 -32.42 -2.03 -3.66
C ALA A 778 -31.23 -2.34 -4.59
N GLN A 779 -30.00 -2.27 -4.07
CA GLN A 779 -28.81 -2.59 -4.86
C GLN A 779 -28.81 -4.07 -5.30
N TRP A 780 -29.19 -4.98 -4.41
CA TRP A 780 -29.24 -6.41 -4.72
C TRP A 780 -30.31 -6.71 -5.78
N GLU A 781 -31.53 -6.19 -5.64
CA GLU A 781 -32.59 -6.37 -6.65
C GLU A 781 -32.17 -5.78 -7.99
N SER A 782 -31.63 -4.56 -8.03
CA SER A 782 -31.25 -3.91 -9.29
C SER A 782 -30.16 -4.67 -10.04
N TYR A 783 -29.15 -5.25 -9.38
CA TYR A 783 -28.17 -6.09 -10.08
C TYR A 783 -28.75 -7.43 -10.54
N CYS A 784 -29.61 -8.05 -9.73
CA CYS A 784 -30.23 -9.32 -10.09
C CYS A 784 -31.13 -9.13 -11.31
N GLU A 785 -31.97 -8.10 -11.30
CA GLU A 785 -32.85 -7.76 -12.42
C GLU A 785 -32.06 -7.35 -13.66
N LEU A 786 -30.99 -6.56 -13.51
CA LEU A 786 -30.11 -6.24 -14.63
C LEU A 786 -29.49 -7.50 -15.25
N GLY A 787 -29.08 -8.47 -14.43
CA GLY A 787 -28.60 -9.77 -14.90
C GLY A 787 -29.67 -10.55 -15.68
N VAL A 788 -30.93 -10.50 -15.23
CA VAL A 788 -32.06 -11.12 -15.94
C VAL A 788 -32.28 -10.44 -17.31
N LEU A 789 -32.32 -9.11 -17.33
CA LEU A 789 -32.54 -8.32 -18.55
C LEU A 789 -31.48 -8.59 -19.60
N LEU A 790 -30.20 -8.52 -19.23
CA LEU A 790 -29.08 -8.72 -20.16
C LEU A 790 -28.88 -10.19 -20.54
N GLY A 791 -29.36 -11.12 -19.71
CA GLY A 791 -29.37 -12.54 -20.01
C GLY A 791 -30.53 -13.01 -20.90
N THR A 792 -31.63 -12.25 -20.94
CA THR A 792 -32.86 -12.63 -21.67
C THR A 792 -32.61 -12.92 -23.17
N PRO A 793 -31.76 -12.16 -23.89
CA PRO A 793 -31.43 -12.48 -25.29
C PRO A 793 -30.67 -13.81 -25.48
N VAL A 794 -30.06 -14.36 -24.44
CA VAL A 794 -29.25 -15.59 -24.51
C VAL A 794 -30.15 -16.82 -24.46
N ASN A 795 -30.72 -17.16 -25.61
CA ASN A 795 -31.62 -18.31 -25.81
C ASN A 795 -30.97 -19.40 -26.69
N ALA A 796 -31.73 -20.46 -26.98
CA ALA A 796 -31.22 -21.60 -27.75
C ALA A 796 -30.80 -21.22 -29.17
N ASP A 797 -31.56 -20.35 -29.82
CA ASP A 797 -31.31 -19.88 -31.19
C ASP A 797 -30.02 -19.05 -31.26
N LEU A 798 -29.83 -18.15 -30.29
CA LEU A 798 -28.61 -17.36 -30.20
C LEU A 798 -27.39 -18.28 -29.99
N LEU A 799 -27.45 -19.19 -29.02
CA LEU A 799 -26.34 -20.10 -28.73
C LEU A 799 -25.99 -21.02 -29.93
N ALA A 800 -26.98 -21.42 -30.73
CA ALA A 800 -26.75 -22.18 -31.95
C ALA A 800 -26.11 -21.34 -33.07
N SER A 801 -26.37 -20.02 -33.09
CA SER A 801 -25.96 -19.14 -34.20
C SER A 801 -24.63 -18.42 -33.97
N VAL A 802 -24.27 -18.10 -32.72
CA VAL A 802 -23.08 -17.29 -32.38
C VAL A 802 -21.77 -17.89 -32.88
N TYR A 803 -21.66 -19.21 -32.97
CA TYR A 803 -20.46 -19.85 -33.52
C TYR A 803 -20.27 -19.52 -35.00
N GLU A 804 -21.31 -19.72 -35.82
CA GLU A 804 -21.26 -19.41 -37.26
C GLU A 804 -21.08 -17.90 -37.49
N TRP A 805 -21.79 -17.06 -36.74
CA TRP A 805 -21.65 -15.61 -36.84
C TRP A 805 -20.22 -15.14 -36.55
N ALA A 806 -19.57 -15.69 -35.52
CA ALA A 806 -18.19 -15.32 -35.19
C ALA A 806 -17.19 -15.61 -36.33
N TRP A 807 -17.45 -16.62 -37.16
CA TRP A 807 -16.54 -17.04 -38.23
C TRP A 807 -16.90 -16.52 -39.63
N LEU A 808 -18.17 -16.18 -39.86
CA LEU A 808 -18.64 -15.59 -41.12
C LEU A 808 -18.53 -14.07 -41.14
N THR A 809 -18.54 -13.42 -39.97
CA THR A 809 -18.42 -11.97 -39.86
C THR A 809 -16.95 -11.54 -39.88
N PRO A 810 -16.59 -10.46 -40.61
CA PRO A 810 -15.23 -9.92 -40.60
C PRO A 810 -14.82 -9.45 -39.21
N ILE A 811 -13.52 -9.58 -38.90
CA ILE A 811 -12.92 -8.99 -37.71
C ILE A 811 -12.90 -7.46 -37.83
N ILE A 812 -12.95 -6.77 -36.71
CA ILE A 812 -12.76 -5.32 -36.68
C ILE A 812 -11.35 -5.02 -37.21
N GLY A 813 -11.27 -4.29 -38.33
CA GLY A 813 -9.99 -3.80 -38.82
C GLY A 813 -9.37 -2.88 -37.77
N THR A 814 -8.14 -3.15 -37.34
CA THR A 814 -7.38 -2.22 -36.51
C THR A 814 -6.99 -1.00 -37.34
N ASP A 815 -7.94 -0.11 -37.62
CA ASP A 815 -7.64 1.19 -38.21
C ASP A 815 -6.96 2.05 -37.14
N ALA A 816 -5.63 2.05 -37.17
CA ALA A 816 -4.79 2.99 -36.42
C ALA A 816 -5.17 4.47 -36.69
N GLY A 817 -5.96 4.74 -37.74
CA GLY A 817 -6.52 6.04 -38.09
C GLY A 817 -7.65 6.56 -37.19
N GLN A 818 -8.25 5.72 -36.33
CA GLN A 818 -9.25 6.16 -35.34
C GLN A 818 -8.65 6.56 -33.97
N LEU A 819 -7.32 6.63 -33.84
CA LEU A 819 -6.65 7.35 -32.74
C LEU A 819 -6.79 8.88 -32.90
N SER A 820 -8.01 9.37 -33.15
CA SER A 820 -8.33 10.77 -32.92
C SER A 820 -8.29 10.98 -31.40
N THR A 821 -7.24 11.69 -30.96
CA THR A 821 -6.99 12.07 -29.55
C THR A 821 -8.28 12.43 -28.80
N PRO A 822 -8.75 11.61 -27.85
CA PRO A 822 -9.68 12.06 -26.85
C PRO A 822 -8.93 13.00 -25.90
N ALA A 823 -9.58 14.08 -25.49
CA ALA A 823 -9.08 14.97 -24.46
C ALA A 823 -8.71 14.16 -23.20
N THR A 824 -7.46 14.33 -22.74
CA THR A 824 -6.93 13.87 -21.44
C THR A 824 -7.09 12.37 -21.12
N VAL A 825 -6.31 11.52 -21.80
CA VAL A 825 -6.09 10.14 -21.34
C VAL A 825 -5.12 10.12 -20.16
N PRO A 826 -5.46 9.53 -18.99
CA PRO A 826 -4.52 9.37 -17.90
C PRO A 826 -3.37 8.42 -18.29
N SER A 827 -2.16 8.76 -17.87
CA SER A 827 -0.96 7.95 -18.08
C SER A 827 -1.11 6.53 -17.51
N ARG A 828 -0.30 5.57 -17.99
CA ARG A 828 -0.27 4.17 -17.50
C ARG A 828 -0.11 4.07 -15.97
N ALA A 829 0.51 5.07 -15.35
CA ALA A 829 0.62 5.19 -13.89
C ALA A 829 -0.70 5.60 -13.21
N GLN A 830 -1.51 6.45 -13.85
CA GLN A 830 -2.84 6.82 -13.37
C GLN A 830 -3.86 5.67 -13.52
N ARG A 831 -3.69 4.81 -14.54
CA ARG A 831 -4.51 3.60 -14.76
C ARG A 831 -4.34 2.51 -13.68
N ILE A 832 -3.17 2.43 -13.06
CA ILE A 832 -2.90 1.48 -11.96
C ILE A 832 -3.32 2.10 -10.61
N ALA A 833 -3.27 3.43 -10.47
CA ALA A 833 -3.63 4.12 -9.24
C ALA A 833 -5.14 4.09 -8.95
N THR A 834 -6.00 4.08 -9.98
CA THR A 834 -7.48 4.01 -9.82
C THR A 834 -7.97 2.62 -9.42
N THR A 835 -7.35 1.55 -9.92
CA THR A 835 -7.68 0.17 -9.51
C THR A 835 -7.20 -0.17 -8.09
N VAL A 836 -6.09 0.44 -7.63
CA VAL A 836 -5.53 0.20 -6.29
C VAL A 836 -6.07 1.18 -5.23
N GLY A 837 -6.66 2.31 -5.65
CA GLY A 837 -7.14 3.37 -4.76
C GLY A 837 -8.41 3.04 -3.97
N THR A 838 -9.11 1.96 -4.29
CA THR A 838 -10.44 1.67 -3.73
C THR A 838 -10.53 0.39 -2.92
N SER A 839 -9.48 -0.45 -2.90
CA SER A 839 -9.50 -1.78 -2.28
C SER A 839 -9.17 -1.81 -0.78
N ILE A 840 -8.68 -0.70 -0.22
CA ILE A 840 -8.35 -0.65 1.21
C ILE A 840 -9.62 -0.27 1.95
N GLY A 841 -10.17 -1.17 2.76
CA GLY A 841 -11.30 -0.92 3.65
C GLY A 841 -10.95 0.17 4.68
N VAL A 842 -11.02 1.43 4.26
CA VAL A 842 -10.70 2.59 5.10
C VAL A 842 -11.79 2.80 6.16
N GLY A 843 -13.00 2.25 5.99
CA GLY A 843 -14.14 2.51 6.86
C GLY A 843 -13.95 2.17 8.34
N ALA A 844 -13.34 1.01 8.67
CA ALA A 844 -13.12 0.62 10.06
C ALA A 844 -11.87 1.28 10.69
N LEU A 845 -10.83 1.50 9.88
CA LEU A 845 -9.62 2.24 10.27
C LEU A 845 -9.94 3.72 10.52
N LEU A 846 -10.79 4.34 9.70
CA LEU A 846 -11.20 5.73 9.85
C LEU A 846 -11.96 5.96 11.14
N THR A 847 -12.85 5.06 11.57
CA THR A 847 -13.60 5.26 12.83
C THR A 847 -12.70 5.15 14.06
N GLY A 848 -11.75 4.21 14.07
CA GLY A 848 -10.74 4.11 15.13
C GLY A 848 -9.73 5.26 15.12
N LEU A 849 -9.30 5.70 13.94
CA LEU A 849 -8.44 6.88 13.76
C LEU A 849 -9.17 8.18 14.11
N LEU A 850 -10.48 8.30 13.87
CA LEU A 850 -11.27 9.48 14.26
C LEU A 850 -11.45 9.54 15.77
N ALA A 851 -11.75 8.42 16.43
CA ALA A 851 -11.87 8.38 17.89
C ALA A 851 -10.52 8.64 18.57
N GLY A 852 -9.43 8.08 18.01
CA GLY A 852 -8.06 8.39 18.42
C GLY A 852 -7.68 9.85 18.14
N TRP A 853 -8.13 10.41 17.02
CA TRP A 853 -7.92 11.81 16.65
C TRP A 853 -8.68 12.76 17.57
N GLN A 854 -9.93 12.48 17.91
CA GLN A 854 -10.73 13.29 18.84
C GLN A 854 -10.17 13.25 20.27
N ALA A 855 -9.71 12.07 20.72
CA ALA A 855 -9.02 11.95 22.00
C ALA A 855 -7.65 12.68 22.00
N TRP A 856 -6.95 12.67 20.86
CA TRP A 856 -5.68 13.37 20.68
C TRP A 856 -5.85 14.88 20.56
N ASP A 857 -6.87 15.36 19.85
CA ASP A 857 -7.16 16.78 19.65
C ASP A 857 -7.41 17.43 21.02
N ALA A 858 -8.27 16.80 21.83
CA ALA A 858 -8.52 17.17 23.22
C ALA A 858 -7.24 17.15 24.09
N HIS A 859 -6.34 16.16 23.89
CA HIS A 859 -5.07 16.09 24.62
C HIS A 859 -4.05 17.13 24.14
N SER A 860 -4.04 17.45 22.84
CA SER A 860 -3.16 18.43 22.23
C SER A 860 -3.54 19.87 22.62
N GLU A 861 -4.83 20.12 22.78
CA GLU A 861 -5.37 21.37 23.34
C GLU A 861 -4.96 21.52 24.81
N GLN A 862 -5.03 20.42 25.59
CA GLN A 862 -4.51 20.37 26.96
C GLN A 862 -2.99 20.63 27.04
N LEU A 863 -2.21 20.06 26.12
CA LEU A 863 -0.76 20.30 26.03
C LEU A 863 -0.45 21.73 25.61
N ALA A 864 -1.23 22.32 24.71
CA ALA A 864 -1.06 23.71 24.30
C ALA A 864 -1.40 24.68 25.45
N GLN A 865 -2.43 24.40 26.24
CA GLN A 865 -2.76 25.16 27.44
C GLN A 865 -1.69 24.99 28.54
N ALA A 866 -1.16 23.78 28.74
CA ALA A 866 -0.05 23.52 29.67
C ALA A 866 1.24 24.22 29.22
N GLN A 867 1.53 24.25 27.91
CA GLN A 867 2.65 24.99 27.34
C GLN A 867 2.48 26.50 27.47
N ALA A 868 1.28 27.04 27.25
CA ALA A 868 0.99 28.45 27.45
C ALA A 868 1.13 28.88 28.93
N ALA A 869 0.66 28.04 29.86
CA ALA A 869 0.86 28.24 31.30
C ALA A 869 2.34 28.19 31.68
N SER A 870 3.11 27.24 31.13
CA SER A 870 4.55 27.16 31.36
C SER A 870 5.33 28.34 30.77
N ALA A 871 4.87 28.91 29.65
CA ALA A 871 5.51 30.06 29.00
C ALA A 871 5.22 31.38 29.75
N ALA A 872 4.04 31.52 30.36
CA ALA A 872 3.72 32.64 31.23
C ALA A 872 4.57 32.59 32.51
N GLU A 873 4.70 31.41 33.12
CA GLU A 873 5.51 31.21 34.32
C GLU A 873 7.02 31.37 34.05
N ALA A 874 7.52 30.91 32.91
CA ALA A 874 8.92 31.11 32.51
C ALA A 874 9.29 32.59 32.34
N ARG A 875 8.35 33.42 31.86
CA ARG A 875 8.55 34.88 31.80
C ARG A 875 8.59 35.50 33.19
N ARG A 876 7.75 35.04 34.11
CA ARG A 876 7.73 35.50 35.50
C ARG A 876 9.07 35.21 36.21
N ILE A 877 9.54 33.96 36.12
CA ILE A 877 10.82 33.52 36.68
C ILE A 877 11.98 34.32 36.07
N SER A 878 11.96 34.57 34.74
CA SER A 878 13.01 35.35 34.08
C SER A 878 13.01 36.82 34.54
N GLN A 879 11.85 37.41 34.81
CA GLN A 879 11.73 38.78 35.33
C GLN A 879 12.21 38.88 36.79
N GLU A 880 11.80 37.94 37.65
CA GLU A 880 12.24 37.85 39.05
C GLU A 880 13.76 37.65 39.14
N THR A 881 14.30 36.72 38.35
CA THR A 881 15.75 36.46 38.28
C THR A 881 16.54 37.69 37.82
N THR A 882 16.04 38.40 36.80
CA THR A 882 16.69 39.62 36.30
C THR A 882 16.66 40.75 37.34
N ALA A 883 15.57 40.88 38.09
CA ALA A 883 15.46 41.87 39.17
C ALA A 883 16.45 41.59 40.32
N VAL A 884 16.62 40.32 40.70
CA VAL A 884 17.63 39.90 41.69
C VAL A 884 19.05 40.15 41.16
N MET A 885 19.34 39.71 39.93
CA MET A 885 20.65 39.91 39.29
C MET A 885 21.03 41.40 39.23
N THR A 886 20.08 42.28 38.92
CA THR A 886 20.31 43.74 38.86
C THR A 886 20.66 44.30 40.25
N SER A 887 19.95 43.88 41.29
CA SER A 887 20.24 44.32 42.67
C SER A 887 21.57 43.81 43.21
N VAL A 888 21.91 42.55 42.91
CA VAL A 888 23.16 41.90 43.33
C VAL A 888 24.35 42.52 42.57
N SER A 889 24.22 42.73 41.27
CA SER A 889 25.26 43.35 40.44
C SER A 889 25.49 44.82 40.80
N ALA A 890 24.44 45.57 41.17
CA ALA A 890 24.58 46.95 41.65
C ALA A 890 25.34 47.01 42.99
N ALA A 891 25.09 46.08 43.92
CA ALA A 891 25.85 45.97 45.16
C ALA A 891 27.31 45.59 44.92
N ASP A 892 27.57 44.70 43.95
CA ASP A 892 28.93 44.31 43.52
C ASP A 892 29.71 45.49 42.92
N LEU A 893 29.08 46.27 42.04
CA LEU A 893 29.65 47.47 41.41
C LEU A 893 29.98 48.60 42.40
N HIS A 894 29.20 48.75 43.47
CA HIS A 894 29.42 49.79 44.49
C HIS A 894 30.30 49.32 45.67
N GLY A 895 30.82 48.08 45.63
CA GLY A 895 31.69 47.53 46.68
C GLY A 895 30.98 47.33 48.02
N ALA A 896 29.65 47.19 48.03
CA ALA A 896 28.88 47.05 49.27
C ALA A 896 28.97 45.62 49.83
N PRO A 897 29.06 45.44 51.17
CA PRO A 897 29.00 44.13 51.80
C PRO A 897 27.59 43.53 51.72
N TYR A 898 27.49 42.22 51.91
CA TYR A 898 26.22 41.50 51.94
C TYR A 898 25.29 42.07 53.03
N ASN A 899 24.01 42.20 52.71
CA ASN A 899 23.02 42.81 53.61
C ASN A 899 21.68 42.05 53.58
N ASN A 900 20.81 42.37 54.53
CA ASN A 900 19.50 41.71 54.70
C ASN A 900 18.57 41.88 53.48
N GLU A 901 18.74 42.94 52.69
CA GLU A 901 17.92 43.15 51.49
C GLU A 901 18.30 42.15 50.38
N ILE A 902 19.59 41.95 50.16
CA ILE A 902 20.11 40.96 49.20
C ILE A 902 19.74 39.55 49.65
N ASN A 903 19.87 39.27 50.95
CA ASN A 903 19.50 37.97 51.53
C ASN A 903 18.01 37.66 51.31
N GLY A 904 17.10 38.58 51.67
CA GLY A 904 15.66 38.37 51.50
C GLY A 904 15.25 38.09 50.04
N ARG A 905 15.90 38.74 49.07
CA ARG A 905 15.66 38.50 47.64
C ARG A 905 16.19 37.15 47.16
N LEU A 906 17.38 36.73 47.61
CA LEU A 906 17.96 35.43 47.28
C LEU A 906 17.17 34.27 47.91
N VAL A 907 16.71 34.43 49.16
CA VAL A 907 15.84 33.45 49.83
C VAL A 907 14.51 33.29 49.10
N THR A 908 13.91 34.40 48.66
CA THR A 908 12.66 34.35 47.89
C THR A 908 12.85 33.62 46.56
N LEU A 909 13.93 33.95 45.83
CA LEU A 909 14.26 33.32 44.55
C LEU A 909 14.56 31.82 44.70
N THR A 910 15.37 31.44 45.70
CA THR A 910 15.75 30.04 45.92
C THR A 910 14.57 29.20 46.38
N ASN A 911 13.70 29.70 47.26
CA ASN A 911 12.46 29.03 47.67
C ASN A 911 11.47 28.88 46.51
N ASP A 912 11.30 29.92 45.69
CA ASP A 912 10.41 29.86 44.52
C ASP A 912 10.90 28.86 43.48
N LEU A 913 12.22 28.68 43.35
CA LEU A 913 12.84 27.77 42.40
C LEU A 913 13.08 26.35 42.96
N GLN A 914 12.93 26.15 44.27
CA GLN A 914 13.19 24.86 44.90
C GLN A 914 12.23 23.79 44.38
N GLY A 915 12.78 22.69 43.85
CA GLY A 915 12.00 21.60 43.25
C GLY A 915 11.49 21.86 41.83
N ARG A 916 11.88 22.97 41.19
CA ARG A 916 11.51 23.29 39.79
C ARG A 916 12.62 22.94 38.80
N THR A 917 12.25 22.52 37.59
CA THR A 917 13.20 22.22 36.51
C THR A 917 13.55 23.48 35.72
N LEU A 918 14.82 23.91 35.79
CA LEU A 918 15.34 25.08 35.08
C LEU A 918 15.83 24.73 33.66
N THR A 919 15.61 25.62 32.69
CA THR A 919 16.16 25.48 31.33
C THR A 919 17.69 25.63 31.32
N SER A 920 18.36 25.28 30.21
CA SER A 920 19.81 25.50 30.08
C SER A 920 20.18 26.98 30.23
N SER A 921 19.44 27.90 29.59
CA SER A 921 19.68 29.33 29.70
C SER A 921 19.45 29.87 31.12
N GLN A 922 18.44 29.37 31.84
CA GLN A 922 18.19 29.75 33.23
C GLN A 922 19.29 29.26 34.16
N ARG A 923 19.86 28.07 33.90
CA ARG A 923 20.99 27.54 34.67
C ARG A 923 22.27 28.32 34.44
N ASP A 924 22.56 28.75 33.22
CA ASP A 924 23.71 29.62 32.93
C ASP A 924 23.58 30.96 33.69
N VAL A 925 22.35 31.50 33.78
CA VAL A 925 22.06 32.69 34.59
C VAL A 925 22.26 32.42 36.09
N MET A 926 21.87 31.24 36.60
CA MET A 926 22.12 30.85 38.00
C MET A 926 23.62 30.69 38.30
N GLN A 927 24.41 30.17 37.36
CA GLN A 927 25.86 30.08 37.52
C GLN A 927 26.53 31.46 37.54
N ASN A 928 26.08 32.37 36.68
CA ASN A 928 26.55 33.75 36.70
C ASN A 928 26.15 34.46 38.01
N LEU A 929 24.91 34.27 38.46
CA LEU A 929 24.43 34.82 39.73
C LEU A 929 25.22 34.27 40.91
N TRP A 930 25.51 32.96 40.92
CA TRP A 930 26.36 32.34 41.93
C TRP A 930 27.75 32.99 41.97
N ALA A 931 28.41 33.17 40.83
CA ALA A 931 29.73 33.79 40.77
C ALA A 931 29.73 35.22 41.35
N THR A 932 28.69 36.01 41.06
CA THR A 932 28.53 37.36 41.62
C THR A 932 28.23 37.34 43.12
N VAL A 933 27.37 36.44 43.61
CA VAL A 933 27.07 36.30 45.04
C VAL A 933 28.31 35.83 45.81
N GLN A 934 29.09 34.90 45.27
CA GLN A 934 30.32 34.41 45.87
C GLN A 934 31.34 35.55 46.05
N SER A 935 31.51 36.39 45.04
CA SER A 935 32.35 37.60 45.09
C SER A 935 31.95 38.57 46.22
N ILE A 936 30.64 38.74 46.46
CA ILE A 936 30.13 39.58 47.56
C ILE A 936 30.37 38.90 48.92
N CYS A 937 30.16 37.57 49.03
CA CYS A 937 30.42 36.83 50.27
C CYS A 937 31.90 36.91 50.69
N ASP A 938 32.82 36.79 49.72
CA ASP A 938 34.26 36.84 49.95
C ASP A 938 34.72 38.23 50.46
N ARG A 939 34.08 39.32 50.00
CA ARG A 939 34.35 40.68 50.53
C ARG A 939 33.72 40.92 51.90
N THR A 940 32.52 40.39 52.14
CA THR A 940 31.84 40.49 53.44
C THR A 940 32.69 39.85 54.55
N ALA A 941 33.40 38.77 54.21
CA ALA A 941 34.37 38.10 55.08
C ALA A 941 35.56 39.00 55.48
N GLN A 942 35.96 39.94 54.62
CA GLN A 942 37.09 40.84 54.86
C GLN A 942 36.72 42.07 55.70
N THR A 943 35.44 42.45 55.71
CA THR A 943 34.94 43.64 56.41
C THR A 943 34.43 43.41 57.83
N THR A 944 34.31 42.15 58.28
CA THR A 944 33.72 41.82 59.59
C THR A 944 34.67 40.96 60.43
N THR A 945 34.90 41.35 61.68
CA THR A 945 35.69 40.57 62.66
C THR A 945 34.83 39.45 63.23
N GLU A 946 35.25 38.20 63.01
CA GLU A 946 34.80 36.92 63.59
C GLU A 946 33.30 36.77 63.91
N GLU A 947 32.64 35.88 63.13
CA GLU A 947 31.25 35.41 63.28
C GLU A 947 30.14 36.43 63.00
N SER A 948 30.13 37.00 61.80
CA SER A 948 28.94 37.66 61.26
C SER A 948 27.93 36.62 60.76
N GLU A 949 26.75 36.56 61.40
CA GLU A 949 25.59 35.75 60.98
C GLU A 949 25.27 35.94 59.47
N LEU A 950 25.50 37.14 58.95
CA LEU A 950 25.31 37.50 57.54
C LEU A 950 26.27 36.81 56.58
N TRP A 951 27.51 36.51 56.99
CA TRP A 951 28.46 35.79 56.13
C TRP A 951 28.06 34.31 55.98
N SER A 952 27.61 33.70 57.07
CA SER A 952 27.06 32.33 57.07
C SER A 952 25.84 32.23 56.16
N GLU A 953 24.90 33.18 56.27
CA GLU A 953 23.73 33.26 55.40
C GLU A 953 24.13 33.44 53.92
N CYS A 954 25.13 34.28 53.64
CA CYS A 954 25.64 34.50 52.29
C CYS A 954 26.18 33.21 51.66
N GLN A 955 27.04 32.46 52.38
CA GLN A 955 27.60 31.19 51.90
C GLN A 955 26.51 30.11 51.71
N GLN A 956 25.52 30.07 52.60
CA GLN A 956 24.39 29.16 52.48
C GLN A 956 23.58 29.45 51.20
N GLN A 957 23.25 30.72 50.94
CA GLN A 957 22.52 31.10 49.74
C GLN A 957 23.34 30.89 48.46
N ALA A 958 24.64 31.18 48.48
CA ALA A 958 25.54 30.88 47.35
C ALA A 958 25.54 29.37 47.03
N GLY A 959 25.62 28.51 48.05
CA GLY A 959 25.53 27.06 47.89
C GLY A 959 24.22 26.61 47.24
N LEU A 960 23.08 27.17 47.67
CA LEU A 960 21.77 26.85 47.10
C LEU A 960 21.63 27.28 45.63
N VAL A 961 22.10 28.48 45.28
CA VAL A 961 22.10 28.97 43.89
C VAL A 961 23.01 28.10 43.00
N ASN A 962 24.15 27.65 43.51
CA ASN A 962 25.06 26.74 42.78
C ASN A 962 24.42 25.36 42.53
N THR A 963 23.71 24.82 43.53
CA THR A 963 22.99 23.54 43.35
C THR A 963 21.85 23.64 42.34
N LEU A 964 21.19 24.80 42.22
CA LEU A 964 20.18 25.05 41.18
C LEU A 964 20.81 25.19 39.78
N GLY A 965 22.08 25.64 39.69
CA GLY A 965 22.82 25.84 38.45
C GLY A 965 23.55 24.60 37.89
N THR A 966 23.59 23.47 38.61
CA THR A 966 24.38 22.28 38.23
C THR A 966 23.50 21.05 37.96
N VAL A 967 23.84 20.21 36.95
CA VAL A 967 23.10 18.97 36.63
C VAL A 967 24.07 17.79 36.44
N PRO A 968 23.72 16.56 36.87
CA PRO A 968 24.41 15.34 36.48
C PRO A 968 24.29 15.15 34.97
N LEU A 969 25.44 15.12 34.30
CA LEU A 969 25.56 14.99 32.84
C LEU A 969 24.81 13.76 32.35
N SER A 970 24.09 13.87 31.22
CA SER A 970 23.55 12.65 30.59
C SER A 970 24.71 11.69 30.28
N GLU A 971 24.47 10.39 30.46
CA GLU A 971 25.48 9.36 30.21
C GLU A 971 26.06 9.46 28.80
N TRP A 972 25.29 9.93 27.83
CA TRP A 972 25.79 10.25 26.48
C TRP A 972 26.82 11.38 26.46
N THR A 973 26.58 12.50 27.16
CA THR A 973 27.54 13.62 27.19
C THR A 973 28.76 13.28 28.06
N ALA A 974 28.61 12.33 28.99
CA ALA A 974 29.70 11.73 29.73
C ALA A 974 30.46 10.71 28.87
N ALA A 975 29.78 9.91 28.05
CA ALA A 975 30.36 8.93 27.13
C ALA A 975 31.08 9.60 25.96
N MET A 976 30.54 10.69 25.40
CA MET A 976 31.21 11.48 24.37
C MET A 976 32.43 12.20 24.92
N ARG A 977 32.38 12.68 26.17
CA ARG A 977 33.58 13.19 26.84
C ARG A 977 34.57 12.10 27.24
N ASN A 978 34.11 10.90 27.58
CA ASN A 978 34.99 9.75 27.81
C ASN A 978 35.61 9.27 26.50
N TYR A 979 34.90 9.39 25.37
CA TYR A 979 35.43 9.18 24.03
C TYR A 979 36.46 10.25 23.68
N ASP A 980 36.18 11.53 23.94
CA ASP A 980 37.16 12.61 23.75
C ASP A 980 38.38 12.41 24.66
N ARG A 981 38.20 12.05 25.93
CA ARG A 981 39.30 11.72 26.84
C ARG A 981 40.06 10.47 26.43
N TRP A 982 39.40 9.44 25.90
CA TRP A 982 40.06 8.24 25.39
C TRP A 982 40.85 8.55 24.12
N ARG A 983 40.28 9.35 23.21
CA ARG A 983 40.95 9.88 22.02
C ARG A 983 42.18 10.70 22.42
N ASP A 984 42.02 11.63 23.36
CA ASP A 984 43.09 12.52 23.82
C ASP A 984 44.14 11.74 24.65
N ALA A 985 43.74 10.71 25.41
CA ALA A 985 44.65 9.82 26.13
C ALA A 985 45.46 8.94 25.16
N ALA A 986 44.82 8.43 24.10
CA ALA A 986 45.48 7.71 23.02
C ALA A 986 46.44 8.62 22.24
N GLU A 987 46.05 9.87 21.97
CA GLU A 987 46.92 10.91 21.42
C GLU A 987 48.13 11.18 22.33
N ASN A 988 47.91 11.28 23.64
CA ASN A 988 48.97 11.49 24.62
C ASN A 988 49.90 10.27 24.79
N THR A 989 49.40 9.04 24.63
CA THR A 989 50.27 7.84 24.66
C THR A 989 51.12 7.72 23.39
N VAL A 990 50.55 8.10 22.24
CA VAL A 990 51.26 8.16 20.96
C VAL A 990 52.30 9.29 20.95
N ASN A 991 51.98 10.45 21.53
CA ASN A 991 52.91 11.58 21.67
C ASN A 991 54.02 11.30 22.71
N ALA A 992 53.72 10.53 23.76
CA ALA A 992 54.71 10.05 24.72
C ALA A 992 55.65 8.99 24.11
N ALA A 993 55.17 8.15 23.19
CA ALA A 993 56.02 7.20 22.45
C ALA A 993 56.92 7.91 21.42
N ALA A 994 56.43 8.99 20.78
CA ALA A 994 57.20 9.78 19.82
C ALA A 994 58.34 10.61 20.46
N SER A 995 58.25 10.92 21.76
CA SER A 995 59.23 11.74 22.49
C SER A 995 60.43 10.95 23.04
N ILE A 996 60.45 9.61 22.90
CA ILE A 996 61.56 8.75 23.38
C ILE A 996 62.69 8.58 22.34
N THR A 997 62.50 9.00 21.07
CA THR A 997 63.47 8.75 19.98
C THR A 997 64.07 10.00 19.29
N ALA A 998 64.01 11.19 19.89
CA ALA A 998 64.65 12.38 19.32
C ALA A 998 65.79 12.90 20.22
N ALA A 999 67.03 12.53 19.86
CA ALA A 999 68.23 13.22 20.35
C ALA A 999 68.22 14.68 19.84
N SER A 1000 68.54 15.62 20.75
CA SER A 1000 68.55 17.06 20.48
C SER A 1000 69.46 17.46 19.32
N PRO A 1001 69.00 18.27 18.34
CA PRO A 1001 69.89 19.12 17.56
C PRO A 1001 70.12 20.47 18.26
N ALA A 1002 71.34 20.98 18.08
CA ALA A 1002 71.88 22.24 18.62
C ALA A 1002 71.04 23.49 18.26
N PRO A 1003 71.19 24.61 19.02
CA PRO A 1003 70.40 25.82 18.80
C PRO A 1003 70.79 26.53 17.49
N PRO A 1004 69.82 27.11 16.75
CA PRO A 1004 70.09 27.89 15.54
C PRO A 1004 70.67 29.28 15.87
N PRO A 1005 71.44 29.90 14.95
CA PRO A 1005 72.02 31.23 15.13
C PRO A 1005 70.95 32.34 15.11
N PRO A 1006 71.26 33.54 15.62
CA PRO A 1006 70.29 34.64 15.74
C PRO A 1006 69.85 35.16 14.36
N MET A 1007 68.53 35.42 14.23
CA MET A 1007 67.89 35.89 13.00
C MET A 1007 68.27 37.34 12.67
N PRO A 1008 68.39 37.69 11.37
CA PRO A 1008 68.41 39.08 10.93
C PRO A 1008 67.00 39.71 11.00
N GLU A 1009 67.00 41.02 11.19
CA GLU A 1009 65.87 41.94 11.35
C GLU A 1009 64.77 41.79 10.30
N ALA A 1010 63.50 41.92 10.74
CA ALA A 1010 62.33 41.81 9.89
C ALA A 1010 62.13 43.06 9.00
N PRO A 1011 61.87 42.92 7.69
CA PRO A 1011 61.47 44.04 6.83
C PRO A 1011 59.98 44.41 7.04
N PRO A 1012 59.58 45.66 6.72
CA PRO A 1012 58.25 46.19 7.02
C PRO A 1012 57.12 45.57 6.15
N PRO A 1013 55.86 45.66 6.59
CA PRO A 1013 54.74 45.00 5.92
C PRO A 1013 54.36 45.67 4.59
N PRO A 1014 54.02 44.91 3.54
CA PRO A 1014 53.48 45.43 2.29
C PRO A 1014 51.97 45.76 2.39
N PRO A 1015 51.45 46.67 1.55
CA PRO A 1015 50.04 47.08 1.54
C PRO A 1015 49.10 45.97 1.02
N PRO A 1016 47.78 46.05 1.29
CA PRO A 1016 46.86 44.97 0.96
C PRO A 1016 46.49 44.97 -0.52
N GLU A 1017 46.51 43.80 -1.15
CA GLU A 1017 45.96 43.58 -2.49
C GLU A 1017 44.87 42.50 -2.50
N PRO A 1018 43.91 42.61 -3.45
CA PRO A 1018 42.59 42.00 -3.36
C PRO A 1018 42.57 40.54 -3.85
N SER A 1019 41.57 39.81 -3.38
CA SER A 1019 41.29 38.41 -3.70
C SER A 1019 41.23 38.14 -5.22
N PRO A 1020 41.90 37.08 -5.72
CA PRO A 1020 41.59 36.51 -7.01
C PRO A 1020 40.70 35.27 -6.88
N THR A 1021 39.54 35.39 -7.53
CA THR A 1021 38.64 34.34 -7.97
C THR A 1021 39.34 33.40 -8.95
N THR A 1022 39.12 32.10 -8.82
CA THR A 1022 39.54 31.06 -9.77
C THR A 1022 38.89 31.26 -11.14
N ALA A 1023 39.74 31.39 -12.16
CA ALA A 1023 39.38 31.30 -13.57
C ALA A 1023 39.40 29.83 -14.05
N THR A 1024 38.22 29.40 -14.48
CA THR A 1024 37.86 28.65 -15.71
C THR A 1024 38.89 28.39 -16.81
N ALA A 1025 38.75 27.26 -17.51
CA ALA A 1025 38.58 27.14 -18.98
C ALA A 1025 38.30 25.66 -19.33
N SER A 1026 37.49 25.27 -20.32
CA SER A 1026 37.28 25.78 -21.69
C SER A 1026 35.96 25.18 -22.25
N ALA A 1027 35.29 25.63 -23.34
CA ALA A 1027 35.66 26.46 -24.49
C ALA A 1027 34.37 27.07 -25.12
N SER A 1028 34.27 28.40 -25.27
CA SER A 1028 34.29 29.23 -26.51
C SER A 1028 33.27 28.88 -27.62
N ALA A 1029 32.18 29.63 -27.84
CA ALA A 1029 32.02 30.96 -28.52
C ALA A 1029 31.92 30.85 -30.07
N PRO A 1030 31.30 31.79 -30.84
CA PRO A 1030 31.02 33.18 -30.51
C PRO A 1030 29.65 33.80 -30.92
N SER A 1031 29.59 35.07 -30.54
CA SER A 1031 28.64 36.19 -30.52
C SER A 1031 27.88 36.67 -31.77
N ARG A 1032 26.67 37.22 -31.49
CA ARG A 1032 25.97 38.46 -31.94
C ARG A 1032 26.40 39.19 -33.24
N PRO A 1033 25.44 39.79 -33.97
CA PRO A 1033 25.33 41.28 -33.92
C PRO A 1033 23.90 41.90 -34.09
N VAL A 1034 23.70 43.08 -33.47
CA VAL A 1034 23.23 44.43 -33.95
C VAL A 1034 22.03 44.56 -34.96
N PRO A 1035 21.21 45.67 -34.92
CA PRO A 1035 19.86 45.77 -35.52
C PRO A 1035 19.72 46.64 -36.80
N LEU A 1036 18.47 46.71 -37.32
CA LEU A 1036 17.85 47.48 -38.45
C LEU A 1036 17.72 46.68 -39.78
N PRO A 1037 16.83 47.01 -40.76
CA PRO A 1037 15.51 47.66 -40.80
C PRO A 1037 14.45 46.89 -41.69
N ALA A 1038 13.23 47.45 -41.76
CA ALA A 1038 12.11 47.34 -42.75
C ALA A 1038 11.97 46.25 -43.85
N SER A 1039 10.70 45.82 -44.00
CA SER A 1039 9.94 45.42 -45.22
C SER A 1039 10.09 44.00 -45.81
N PRO A 1040 9.07 43.40 -46.48
CA PRO A 1040 7.94 44.05 -47.16
C PRO A 1040 6.53 43.54 -46.82
N ALA A 1041 5.56 44.39 -47.17
CA ALA A 1041 4.14 44.07 -47.27
C ALA A 1041 3.82 43.09 -48.40
N LEU A 1042 2.68 42.41 -48.29
CA LEU A 1042 1.81 41.92 -49.39
C LEU A 1042 0.51 41.32 -48.78
N PRO A 1043 -0.64 41.36 -49.47
CA PRO A 1043 -1.42 42.53 -49.81
C PRO A 1043 -2.81 42.53 -49.13
N ALA A 1044 -3.46 43.68 -49.19
CA ALA A 1044 -4.83 43.92 -48.76
C ALA A 1044 -5.85 42.95 -49.38
N ALA A 1045 -6.72 42.39 -48.52
CA ALA A 1045 -8.03 41.91 -48.93
C ALA A 1045 -9.02 43.08 -48.89
N LYS A 1046 -9.81 43.19 -49.97
CA LYS A 1046 -10.82 44.21 -50.25
C LYS A 1046 -11.93 44.29 -49.18
N PRO A 1047 -12.58 45.47 -49.04
CA PRO A 1047 -13.63 45.70 -48.04
C PRO A 1047 -14.93 44.97 -48.43
N THR A 1048 -15.55 44.29 -47.47
CA THR A 1048 -16.92 43.79 -47.60
C THR A 1048 -17.82 44.62 -46.70
N LEU A 1049 -18.72 45.35 -47.37
CA LEU A 1049 -20.00 45.94 -46.98
C LEU A 1049 -20.19 46.50 -45.55
N ALA A 1050 -20.51 47.79 -45.54
CA ALA A 1050 -21.06 48.56 -44.44
C ALA A 1050 -22.26 47.86 -43.77
N VAL A 1051 -22.17 47.71 -42.45
CA VAL A 1051 -23.32 47.52 -41.56
C VAL A 1051 -23.66 48.89 -40.99
N ASP A 1052 -24.96 49.20 -40.98
CA ASP A 1052 -25.57 50.44 -40.55
C ASP A 1052 -24.91 51.08 -39.32
N THR A 1053 -24.60 52.37 -39.43
CA THR A 1053 -24.13 53.20 -38.32
C THR A 1053 -25.23 53.33 -37.28
N VAL A 1054 -25.24 52.41 -36.32
CA VAL A 1054 -26.04 52.52 -35.11
C VAL A 1054 -25.49 53.68 -34.29
N ASP A 1055 -26.31 54.71 -34.08
CA ASP A 1055 -25.94 55.90 -33.31
C ASP A 1055 -25.64 55.54 -31.86
N ALA A 1056 -24.35 55.34 -31.55
CA ALA A 1056 -23.85 54.91 -30.25
C ALA A 1056 -24.22 55.90 -29.12
N VAL A 1057 -24.47 57.17 -29.45
CA VAL A 1057 -24.89 58.20 -28.50
C VAL A 1057 -26.35 57.97 -28.07
N ALA A 1058 -27.24 57.66 -29.01
CA ALA A 1058 -28.64 57.36 -28.72
C ALA A 1058 -28.81 56.03 -27.95
N LEU A 1059 -27.97 55.04 -28.23
CA LEU A 1059 -27.92 53.79 -27.45
C LEU A 1059 -27.39 54.02 -26.03
N ARG A 1060 -26.36 54.87 -25.87
CA ARG A 1060 -25.80 55.21 -24.56
C ARG A 1060 -26.87 55.81 -23.65
N LYS A 1061 -27.65 56.76 -24.16
CA LYS A 1061 -28.75 57.38 -23.41
C LYS A 1061 -29.81 56.34 -22.98
N ARG A 1062 -30.16 55.40 -23.86
CA ARG A 1062 -31.10 54.32 -23.54
C ARG A 1062 -30.60 53.41 -22.41
N VAL A 1063 -29.30 53.14 -22.31
CA VAL A 1063 -28.74 52.37 -21.19
C VAL A 1063 -28.84 53.15 -19.89
N ILE A 1064 -28.49 54.44 -19.91
CA ILE A 1064 -28.58 55.31 -18.73
C ILE A 1064 -30.03 55.39 -18.23
N ASP A 1065 -30.99 55.58 -19.14
CA ASP A 1065 -32.41 55.64 -18.79
C ASP A 1065 -32.93 54.26 -18.29
N ALA A 1066 -32.51 53.15 -18.90
CA ALA A 1066 -32.98 51.80 -18.54
C ALA A 1066 -32.36 51.26 -17.23
N CYS A 1067 -31.09 51.56 -16.98
CA CYS A 1067 -30.35 51.09 -15.81
C CYS A 1067 -30.36 52.10 -14.65
N GLY A 1068 -30.75 53.36 -14.91
CA GLY A 1068 -30.81 54.42 -13.90
C GLY A 1068 -32.17 54.59 -13.20
N GLN A 1069 -33.22 53.87 -13.61
CA GLN A 1069 -34.57 53.99 -13.03
C GLN A 1069 -34.76 53.28 -11.68
N THR A 1070 -33.75 52.59 -11.15
CA THR A 1070 -33.82 51.84 -9.90
C THR A 1070 -33.16 52.59 -8.74
N LYS A 1071 -33.71 52.48 -7.52
CA LYS A 1071 -33.14 53.10 -6.29
C LYS A 1071 -31.73 52.60 -5.93
N GLN A 1072 -31.27 51.52 -6.56
CA GLN A 1072 -29.95 50.93 -6.39
C GLN A 1072 -29.26 50.83 -7.75
N ALA A 1073 -27.95 51.10 -7.80
CA ALA A 1073 -27.16 50.95 -9.01
C ALA A 1073 -27.08 49.47 -9.44
N PHE A 1074 -27.07 49.23 -10.76
CA PHE A 1074 -26.86 47.89 -11.31
C PHE A 1074 -25.40 47.46 -11.12
N LEU A 1075 -25.20 46.20 -10.75
CA LEU A 1075 -23.90 45.55 -10.61
C LEU A 1075 -23.65 44.62 -11.80
N LEU A 1076 -22.49 44.74 -12.46
CA LEU A 1076 -22.07 43.86 -13.55
C LEU A 1076 -20.88 43.02 -13.12
N TYR A 1077 -21.11 41.76 -12.75
CA TYR A 1077 -20.05 40.79 -12.50
C TYR A 1077 -19.51 40.24 -13.82
N THR A 1078 -18.21 40.28 -14.01
CA THR A 1078 -17.58 39.80 -15.26
C THR A 1078 -16.86 38.49 -15.01
N GLN A 1079 -17.16 37.49 -15.84
CA GLN A 1079 -16.68 36.12 -15.75
C GLN A 1079 -15.84 35.76 -16.98
N ILE A 1080 -14.57 35.37 -16.76
CA ILE A 1080 -13.63 34.92 -17.80
C ILE A 1080 -13.16 33.49 -17.53
N TYR A 1081 -12.66 32.79 -18.56
CA TYR A 1081 -12.19 31.40 -18.43
C TYR A 1081 -10.67 31.25 -18.54
N ASP A 1082 -9.95 32.34 -18.86
CA ASP A 1082 -8.49 32.39 -18.97
C ASP A 1082 -7.98 33.76 -18.48
N ASP A 1083 -7.05 33.75 -17.52
CA ASP A 1083 -6.54 34.96 -16.88
C ASP A 1083 -5.76 35.86 -17.84
N ARG A 1084 -5.29 35.32 -18.97
CA ARG A 1084 -4.67 36.12 -20.05
C ARG A 1084 -5.61 37.16 -20.65
N GLN A 1085 -6.94 36.99 -20.49
CA GLN A 1085 -7.96 37.91 -20.99
C GLN A 1085 -8.22 39.08 -20.03
N ARG A 1086 -7.74 38.99 -18.78
CA ARG A 1086 -8.11 39.90 -17.69
C ARG A 1086 -7.79 41.35 -18.04
N ASP A 1087 -6.58 41.63 -18.51
CA ASP A 1087 -6.15 43.00 -18.80
C ASP A 1087 -6.91 43.60 -19.99
N GLU A 1088 -7.13 42.81 -21.05
CA GLU A 1088 -7.90 43.21 -22.24
C GLU A 1088 -9.38 43.48 -21.90
N VAL A 1089 -10.00 42.62 -21.10
CA VAL A 1089 -11.39 42.77 -20.67
C VAL A 1089 -11.54 43.95 -19.70
N MET A 1090 -10.62 44.12 -18.73
CA MET A 1090 -10.63 45.25 -17.81
C MET A 1090 -10.56 46.58 -18.57
N ALA A 1091 -9.66 46.69 -19.55
CA ALA A 1091 -9.53 47.88 -20.38
C ALA A 1091 -10.81 48.15 -21.20
N SER A 1092 -11.42 47.08 -21.75
CA SER A 1092 -12.62 47.18 -22.59
C SER A 1092 -13.90 47.51 -21.80
N LEU A 1093 -13.93 47.28 -20.49
CA LEU A 1093 -15.07 47.60 -19.62
C LEU A 1093 -15.04 49.02 -19.05
N ALA A 1094 -13.96 49.79 -19.26
CA ALA A 1094 -13.88 51.16 -18.75
C ALA A 1094 -15.08 52.05 -19.16
N PRO A 1095 -15.57 52.03 -20.42
CA PRO A 1095 -16.73 52.85 -20.83
C PRO A 1095 -18.07 52.41 -20.21
N VAL A 1096 -18.16 51.19 -19.65
CA VAL A 1096 -19.37 50.70 -18.96
C VAL A 1096 -19.56 51.41 -17.62
N ARG A 1097 -18.46 51.79 -16.96
CA ARG A 1097 -18.50 52.54 -15.69
C ARG A 1097 -19.11 53.93 -15.87
N ASP A 1098 -18.92 54.52 -17.05
CA ASP A 1098 -19.49 55.83 -17.43
C ASP A 1098 -21.00 55.79 -17.73
N LEU A 1099 -21.65 54.63 -17.55
CA LEU A 1099 -23.10 54.43 -17.68
C LEU A 1099 -23.83 54.36 -16.34
N GLY A 1100 -23.12 54.53 -15.21
CA GLY A 1100 -23.69 54.40 -13.87
C GLY A 1100 -23.86 52.95 -13.38
N ILE A 1101 -23.24 51.98 -14.08
CA ILE A 1101 -23.22 50.56 -13.69
C ILE A 1101 -21.92 50.28 -12.92
N VAL A 1102 -22.04 49.64 -11.76
CA VAL A 1102 -20.90 49.28 -10.90
C VAL A 1102 -20.28 47.97 -11.40
N VAL A 1103 -18.96 47.98 -11.66
CA VAL A 1103 -18.20 46.81 -12.12
C VAL A 1103 -17.18 46.42 -11.06
N PRO A 1104 -17.54 45.54 -10.09
CA PRO A 1104 -16.75 45.27 -8.87
C PRO A 1104 -15.48 44.45 -9.11
N GLY A 1105 -15.35 43.75 -10.25
CA GLY A 1105 -14.14 43.02 -10.61
C GLY A 1105 -14.38 41.92 -11.65
N ILE A 1106 -13.30 41.37 -12.19
CA ILE A 1106 -13.32 40.21 -13.09
C ILE A 1106 -12.97 38.95 -12.30
N GLU A 1107 -13.80 37.93 -12.39
CA GLU A 1107 -13.54 36.61 -11.84
C GLU A 1107 -13.15 35.63 -12.96
N ASN A 1108 -12.10 34.83 -12.68
CA ASN A 1108 -11.74 33.72 -13.56
C ASN A 1108 -12.42 32.47 -13.04
N VAL A 1109 -13.58 32.14 -13.62
CA VAL A 1109 -14.44 31.03 -13.17
C VAL A 1109 -13.79 29.66 -13.35
N SER A 1110 -12.86 29.54 -14.30
CA SER A 1110 -12.10 28.30 -14.48
C SER A 1110 -11.13 28.08 -13.32
N ASP A 1111 -10.42 29.13 -12.91
CA ASP A 1111 -9.50 29.08 -11.78
C ASP A 1111 -10.22 29.11 -10.43
N THR A 1112 -11.37 29.78 -10.31
CA THR A 1112 -12.22 29.67 -9.12
C THR A 1112 -12.75 28.25 -8.98
N ALA A 1113 -13.33 27.65 -10.05
CA ALA A 1113 -13.81 26.27 -10.01
C ALA A 1113 -12.69 25.27 -9.74
N ARG A 1114 -11.49 25.49 -10.30
CA ARG A 1114 -10.31 24.67 -10.03
C ARG A 1114 -9.87 24.79 -8.56
N ARG A 1115 -9.90 26.00 -7.99
CA ARG A 1115 -9.58 26.24 -6.57
C ARG A 1115 -10.64 25.68 -5.63
N SER A 1116 -11.91 25.73 -6.01
CA SER A 1116 -13.03 25.20 -5.21
C SER A 1116 -13.31 23.71 -5.43
N GLY A 1117 -12.61 23.05 -6.37
CA GLY A 1117 -12.79 21.63 -6.69
C GLY A 1117 -14.12 21.34 -7.39
N GLN A 1118 -14.78 22.36 -7.96
CA GLN A 1118 -16.02 22.22 -8.71
C GLN A 1118 -15.74 22.03 -10.20
N ARG A 1119 -16.70 21.42 -10.93
CA ARG A 1119 -16.61 21.31 -12.39
C ARG A 1119 -16.56 22.71 -12.99
N THR A 1120 -15.64 22.94 -13.93
CA THR A 1120 -15.54 24.22 -14.64
C THR A 1120 -16.91 24.56 -15.26
N PRO A 1121 -17.42 25.78 -15.04
CA PRO A 1121 -18.70 26.21 -15.60
C PRO A 1121 -18.74 26.05 -17.13
N PHE A 1122 -19.95 25.85 -17.65
CA PHE A 1122 -20.20 25.74 -19.09
C PHE A 1122 -19.68 26.98 -19.82
N GLU A 1123 -18.86 26.78 -20.86
CA GLU A 1123 -18.27 27.88 -21.64
C GLU A 1123 -19.21 28.38 -22.75
N TRP A 1124 -19.64 29.63 -22.63
CA TRP A 1124 -20.43 30.31 -23.66
C TRP A 1124 -19.61 30.55 -24.91
N ARG A 1125 -20.16 30.31 -26.11
CA ARG A 1125 -19.44 30.52 -27.39
C ARG A 1125 -19.33 31.99 -27.81
N THR A 1126 -20.21 32.85 -27.28
CA THR A 1126 -20.29 34.30 -27.51
C THR A 1126 -20.38 35.01 -26.17
N PRO A 1127 -19.90 36.27 -26.04
CA PRO A 1127 -20.14 37.05 -24.83
C PRO A 1127 -21.63 37.06 -24.46
N THR A 1128 -21.96 36.70 -23.23
CA THR A 1128 -23.35 36.47 -22.81
C THR A 1128 -23.63 37.19 -21.49
N VAL A 1129 -24.65 38.03 -21.46
CA VAL A 1129 -25.13 38.73 -20.25
C VAL A 1129 -26.31 37.95 -19.67
N LEU A 1130 -26.16 37.41 -18.47
CA LEU A 1130 -27.24 36.77 -17.71
C LEU A 1130 -27.95 37.81 -16.85
N TYR A 1131 -29.28 37.74 -16.79
CA TYR A 1131 -30.11 38.67 -16.03
C TYR A 1131 -31.33 38.00 -15.39
N ALA A 1132 -31.73 38.45 -14.21
CA ALA A 1132 -33.02 38.09 -13.62
C ALA A 1132 -34.16 38.82 -14.36
N PRO A 1133 -35.39 38.27 -14.45
CA PRO A 1133 -36.48 38.84 -15.26
C PRO A 1133 -36.75 40.34 -15.04
N GLN A 1134 -36.53 40.86 -13.83
CA GLN A 1134 -36.69 42.28 -13.49
C GLN A 1134 -35.60 43.18 -14.08
N GLY A 1135 -34.42 42.64 -14.40
CA GLY A 1135 -33.30 43.34 -15.03
C GLY A 1135 -33.31 43.32 -16.57
N ALA A 1136 -34.35 42.77 -17.20
CA ALA A 1136 -34.42 42.52 -18.64
C ALA A 1136 -34.23 43.79 -19.49
N VAL A 1137 -34.83 44.91 -19.07
CA VAL A 1137 -34.79 46.19 -19.80
C VAL A 1137 -33.36 46.76 -19.82
N CYS A 1138 -32.69 46.76 -18.66
CA CYS A 1138 -31.30 47.20 -18.54
C CYS A 1138 -30.34 46.26 -19.30
N ALA A 1139 -30.48 44.94 -19.15
CA ALA A 1139 -29.62 43.96 -19.81
C ALA A 1139 -29.69 44.04 -21.34
N THR A 1140 -30.90 44.19 -21.90
CA THR A 1140 -31.10 44.27 -23.35
C THR A 1140 -30.57 45.58 -23.93
N ALA A 1141 -30.78 46.70 -23.23
CA ALA A 1141 -30.21 47.99 -23.62
C ALA A 1141 -28.67 47.96 -23.58
N LEU A 1142 -28.09 47.36 -22.52
CA LEU A 1142 -26.65 47.23 -22.34
C LEU A 1142 -26.00 46.41 -23.45
N VAL A 1143 -26.60 45.28 -23.84
CA VAL A 1143 -26.11 44.44 -24.95
C VAL A 1143 -26.17 45.17 -26.29
N ALA A 1144 -27.26 45.89 -26.57
CA ALA A 1144 -27.39 46.66 -27.80
C ALA A 1144 -26.33 47.76 -27.92
N TRP A 1145 -26.07 48.48 -26.82
CA TRP A 1145 -24.99 49.47 -26.76
C TRP A 1145 -23.60 48.83 -26.84
N ALA A 1146 -23.33 47.75 -26.09
CA ALA A 1146 -22.04 47.08 -26.09
C ALA A 1146 -21.65 46.54 -27.48
N ASN A 1147 -22.62 46.02 -28.24
CA ASN A 1147 -22.38 45.56 -29.61
C ASN A 1147 -22.05 46.70 -30.59
N ALA A 1148 -22.53 47.92 -30.34
CA ALA A 1148 -22.24 49.09 -31.17
C ALA A 1148 -20.96 49.84 -30.73
N ALA A 1149 -20.71 49.93 -29.42
CA ALA A 1149 -19.69 50.80 -28.84
C ALA A 1149 -18.44 50.06 -28.34
N LEU A 1150 -18.50 48.74 -28.12
CA LEU A 1150 -17.41 47.93 -27.57
C LEU A 1150 -17.06 46.71 -28.45
N PRO A 1151 -16.70 46.91 -29.74
CA PRO A 1151 -16.39 45.80 -30.66
C PRO A 1151 -15.13 45.00 -30.25
N ALA A 1152 -14.27 45.56 -29.40
CA ALA A 1152 -13.09 44.86 -28.85
C ALA A 1152 -13.45 43.73 -27.88
N LEU A 1153 -14.59 43.85 -27.17
CA LEU A 1153 -15.08 42.85 -26.21
C LEU A 1153 -15.67 41.61 -26.91
N THR A 1154 -15.98 41.76 -28.19
CA THR A 1154 -16.90 40.93 -28.96
C THR A 1154 -16.34 40.72 -30.36
N LYS A 1155 -15.34 39.84 -30.54
CA LYS A 1155 -15.08 39.28 -31.89
C LYS A 1155 -16.36 38.66 -32.51
N GLN A 1156 -17.43 38.46 -31.71
CA GLN A 1156 -18.80 38.08 -32.07
C GLN A 1156 -19.82 38.85 -31.19
N PRO A 1157 -21.03 39.19 -31.69
CA PRO A 1157 -21.99 40.00 -30.94
C PRO A 1157 -22.42 39.36 -29.62
N ALA A 1158 -22.46 40.17 -28.55
CA ALA A 1158 -22.97 39.80 -27.26
C ALA A 1158 -24.49 39.56 -27.30
N ARG A 1159 -24.98 38.72 -26.40
CA ARG A 1159 -26.42 38.42 -26.25
C ARG A 1159 -26.86 38.47 -24.79
N ALA A 1160 -28.14 38.74 -24.56
CA ALA A 1160 -28.74 38.72 -23.22
C ALA A 1160 -29.57 37.43 -23.04
N VAL A 1161 -29.43 36.73 -21.91
CA VAL A 1161 -30.15 35.49 -21.58
C VAL A 1161 -30.79 35.60 -20.20
N ALA A 1162 -32.09 35.34 -20.11
CA ALA A 1162 -32.82 35.37 -18.85
C ALA A 1162 -32.50 34.15 -17.98
N LEU A 1163 -32.32 34.37 -16.67
CA LEU A 1163 -32.23 33.32 -15.67
C LEU A 1163 -33.63 32.74 -15.34
N PRO A 1164 -33.72 31.48 -14.87
CA PRO A 1164 -34.97 30.88 -14.43
C PRO A 1164 -35.72 31.75 -13.39
N PRO A 1165 -37.07 31.76 -13.40
CA PRO A 1165 -37.85 32.52 -12.42
C PRO A 1165 -37.45 32.16 -10.97
N GLY A 1166 -37.15 33.16 -10.14
CA GLY A 1166 -36.71 32.97 -8.75
C GLY A 1166 -35.19 32.84 -8.55
N SER A 1167 -34.38 32.95 -9.61
CA SER A 1167 -32.91 32.95 -9.52
C SER A 1167 -32.30 34.30 -9.97
N GLY A 1168 -31.23 34.72 -9.30
CA GLY A 1168 -30.57 36.01 -9.51
C GLY A 1168 -31.21 37.18 -8.76
N GLN A 1169 -30.46 38.28 -8.58
CA GLN A 1169 -30.98 39.51 -7.96
C GLN A 1169 -31.42 40.53 -9.02
N PRO A 1170 -32.45 41.36 -8.75
CA PRO A 1170 -33.03 42.27 -9.75
C PRO A 1170 -32.05 43.29 -10.36
N ASN A 1171 -31.04 43.71 -9.59
CA ASN A 1171 -30.05 44.71 -9.96
C ASN A 1171 -28.65 44.10 -10.25
N VAL A 1172 -28.56 42.79 -10.48
CA VAL A 1172 -27.30 42.10 -10.78
C VAL A 1172 -27.34 41.51 -12.18
N LEU A 1173 -26.29 41.81 -12.97
CA LEU A 1173 -26.03 41.28 -14.29
C LEU A 1173 -24.71 40.52 -14.27
N GLU A 1174 -24.63 39.40 -15.00
CA GLU A 1174 -23.40 38.63 -15.14
C GLU A 1174 -22.95 38.59 -16.60
N LEU A 1175 -21.80 39.17 -16.91
CA LEU A 1175 -21.19 39.13 -18.24
C LEU A 1175 -20.17 38.00 -18.33
N TRP A 1176 -20.45 37.00 -19.16
CA TRP A 1176 -19.59 35.86 -19.39
C TRP A 1176 -18.87 35.99 -20.74
N ILE A 1177 -17.54 35.91 -20.73
CA ILE A 1177 -16.70 36.13 -21.93
C ILE A 1177 -15.95 34.84 -22.30
N PRO A 1178 -16.10 34.31 -23.54
CA PRO A 1178 -15.41 33.09 -24.02
C PRO A 1178 -13.89 33.24 -24.05
N ARG A 1179 -13.14 32.14 -24.05
CA ARG A 1179 -11.69 32.15 -24.29
C ARG A 1179 -11.32 32.70 -25.68
N PRO A 1180 -10.12 33.27 -25.85
CA PRO A 1180 -9.63 33.65 -27.17
C PRO A 1180 -9.43 32.38 -27.98
N ARG A 1181 -10.07 32.26 -29.15
CA ARG A 1181 -9.73 31.18 -30.09
C ARG A 1181 -8.29 31.40 -30.53
N ALA A 1182 -7.42 30.40 -30.34
CA ALA A 1182 -6.08 30.41 -30.90
C ALA A 1182 -6.19 30.65 -32.41
N SER A 1183 -5.49 31.67 -32.92
CA SER A 1183 -5.33 31.86 -34.36
C SER A 1183 -4.68 30.59 -34.91
N ARG A 1184 -5.36 29.95 -35.86
CA ARG A 1184 -4.83 28.82 -36.63
C ARG A 1184 -3.54 29.20 -37.34
#